data_AF-A0A2N5YTC5-F1
#
_entry.id   AF-A0A2N5YTC5-F1
#
_cell.length_a   1.000
_cell.length_b   1.000
_cell.length_c   1.000
_cell.angle_alpha   90.00
_cell.angle_beta   90.00
_cell.angle_gamma   90.00
#
_symmetry.space_group_name_H-M   'P 1'
#
loop_
_entity.id
_entity.type
_entity.pdbx_description
1 polymer ?
#
loop_
_entity_poly.entity_id
_entity_poly.type
_entity_poly.pdbx_seq_one_letter_code
_entity_poly.pdbx_strand_id
1 'polypeptide(L)'
;MRISVIFVALIISSSLLYSQKDVNPEQLTLKSLTHKEQIELASLPELKLPVSYKNKSVPYEVDNTIQTCYSGLFQQSGLCCGQAACVGNGFTYEINIIRELDGSLTENKYPTHFTWNWENGGNGYHGASYYHSLAVLKIVGNPNMVTDGGTHDYGGDQRFMSGYDEYYEGMHNRISKAYAINCSTEEGIMTLKHWLNDHLDGSDIGGMAFFYSQYQSPTNTLPFGTEHAGEKVIISWGASPNHGITITGYNDSIRWDFNGDGYYTNDIDITGDGIVDPRDWEIGGFKMNNTYGTPYDGWMMYRTLALASNEGGIWNHTANVLYPIKEYSPLLTYKVNLYYSNRQRIKIMAGVSSNLTATEPDYYMSFPIVDYQGGEQSMQGGTEEDAKYIELGLDVSPLLHHFNSGTPLKFFFQVLENDDDSWGSGEIQSFSLIDYYTGSPVEYACSESNVSIVQNGVTTVSVEHTPVFDSPEITTATLPNANVYHDYEYQMEATGGTSPYRWEFDMDYSMSEMAGALPAATTNLSGTYIDLPFEFEFYGETYTGFYLKTNGLIDFTGESYSLPYNNNSWSANSVSFLHRKSIAAFFSNTTFNVYYTSGADYYVIRWEGSGIDVSMQLESDGTVSIYYNDITPTNDQVWSSGVSYGDLLNYTYTPQSGGMESISGIGYEFVPMTPPEIFTLSEDGLLTGTPTDEILAYPLNFKVTDAKGMVDKKTIPISTEGLIIDYEIVTSNNDQIEWGENVDVNLTVRNAT
;
A
#
# COMPACT_ATOMS: atom_id res chain seq x y z
N MET A 1 43.86 74.34 -19.12
CA MET A 1 43.85 75.18 -17.90
C MET A 1 42.47 75.02 -17.26
N ARG A 2 42.39 74.41 -16.05
CA ARG A 2 41.17 74.01 -15.30
C ARG A 2 40.34 72.89 -15.99
N ILE A 3 40.18 71.65 -15.46
CA ILE A 3 39.54 71.17 -14.19
C ILE A 3 37.99 71.23 -14.30
N SER A 4 37.19 70.17 -14.08
CA SER A 4 37.43 68.73 -13.84
C SER A 4 36.14 67.88 -14.00
N VAL A 5 36.32 66.58 -14.28
CA VAL A 5 35.56 65.37 -13.82
C VAL A 5 34.05 65.46 -13.57
N ILE A 6 33.27 64.66 -14.31
CA ILE A 6 32.32 63.68 -13.72
C ILE A 6 32.55 62.31 -14.40
N PHE A 7 32.81 61.28 -13.59
CA PHE A 7 32.93 59.88 -14.02
C PHE A 7 31.52 59.27 -14.09
N VAL A 8 31.20 58.56 -15.17
CA VAL A 8 30.07 57.62 -15.18
C VAL A 8 30.60 56.27 -14.75
N ALA A 9 30.42 55.94 -13.47
CA ALA A 9 30.78 54.64 -12.93
C ALA A 9 29.60 53.67 -13.09
N LEU A 10 29.85 52.48 -13.65
CA LEU A 10 28.96 51.35 -13.45
C LEU A 10 28.94 51.03 -11.95
N ILE A 11 27.78 51.18 -11.33
CA ILE A 11 27.48 50.56 -10.04
C ILE A 11 26.33 49.58 -10.30
N ILE A 12 26.69 48.35 -10.62
CA ILE A 12 25.79 47.20 -10.50
C ILE A 12 25.83 46.83 -9.01
N SER A 13 25.09 47.58 -8.19
CA SER A 13 24.86 47.23 -6.80
C SER A 13 23.68 46.27 -6.74
N SER A 14 23.99 45.02 -6.42
CA SER A 14 23.09 43.97 -5.97
C SER A 14 21.94 44.49 -5.10
N SER A 15 20.77 44.65 -5.72
CA SER A 15 19.49 44.43 -5.09
C SER A 15 18.88 43.22 -5.77
N LEU A 16 19.15 42.03 -5.21
CA LEU A 16 18.43 40.82 -5.59
C LEU A 16 16.96 41.11 -5.42
N LEU A 17 16.23 41.07 -6.53
CA LEU A 17 14.78 41.04 -6.51
C LEU A 17 14.41 39.70 -5.88
N TYR A 18 14.11 39.75 -4.58
CA TYR A 18 13.23 38.77 -3.98
C TYR A 18 11.95 38.82 -4.80
N SER A 19 11.77 37.82 -5.67
CA SER A 19 10.46 37.45 -6.15
C SER A 19 9.74 36.81 -4.97
N GLN A 20 9.30 37.66 -4.02
CA GLN A 20 8.01 37.40 -3.40
C GLN A 20 7.04 37.26 -4.57
N LYS A 21 6.71 36.01 -4.93
CA LYS A 21 5.40 35.74 -5.47
C LYS A 21 4.46 36.37 -4.45
N ASP A 22 3.65 37.33 -4.88
CA ASP A 22 2.52 37.76 -4.07
C ASP A 22 1.68 36.51 -3.81
N VAL A 23 1.85 35.90 -2.63
CA VAL A 23 1.00 34.83 -2.15
C VAL A 23 -0.32 35.52 -1.84
N ASN A 24 -1.15 35.62 -2.87
CA ASN A 24 -2.57 35.84 -2.73
C ASN A 24 -3.04 34.80 -1.68
N PRO A 25 -3.69 35.20 -0.59
CA PRO A 25 -4.29 34.26 0.34
C PRO A 25 -5.53 33.65 -0.33
N GLU A 26 -5.27 32.78 -1.31
CA GLU A 26 -6.27 31.91 -1.88
C GLU A 26 -6.85 31.09 -0.74
N GLN A 27 -8.18 31.03 -0.69
CA GLN A 27 -8.86 30.15 0.25
C GLN A 27 -8.30 28.74 0.06
N LEU A 28 -8.08 28.03 1.17
CA LEU A 28 -7.86 26.59 1.17
C LEU A 28 -9.00 25.96 0.35
N THR A 29 -8.69 25.57 -0.89
CA THR A 29 -9.66 25.07 -1.87
C THR A 29 -9.28 23.65 -2.20
N LEU A 30 -10.28 22.76 -2.18
CA LEU A 30 -10.07 21.36 -2.50
C LEU A 30 -9.71 21.25 -3.99
N LYS A 31 -8.41 21.07 -4.24
CA LYS A 31 -7.87 20.89 -5.59
C LYS A 31 -8.42 19.59 -6.18
N SER A 32 -9.14 19.71 -7.29
CA SER A 32 -9.47 18.63 -8.22
C SER A 32 -8.29 17.70 -8.48
N LEU A 33 -8.48 16.38 -8.36
CA LEU A 33 -7.49 15.42 -8.84
C LEU A 33 -7.27 15.64 -10.34
N THR A 34 -6.04 15.92 -10.75
CA THR A 34 -5.68 15.96 -12.17
C THR A 34 -5.84 14.58 -12.82
N HIS A 35 -5.91 14.52 -14.14
CA HIS A 35 -5.91 13.24 -14.86
C HIS A 35 -4.67 12.39 -14.55
N LYS A 36 -3.51 13.02 -14.26
CA LYS A 36 -2.33 12.32 -13.75
C LYS A 36 -2.57 11.74 -12.35
N GLU A 37 -3.18 12.50 -11.44
CA GLU A 37 -3.69 11.99 -10.15
C GLU A 37 -4.89 11.01 -10.28
N GLN A 38 -5.21 10.57 -11.51
CA GLN A 38 -6.15 9.51 -11.86
C GLN A 38 -5.52 8.31 -12.67
N ILE A 39 -4.19 8.23 -12.93
CA ILE A 39 -3.40 7.13 -13.64
C ILE A 39 -2.44 6.05 -12.91
N GLU A 40 -1.70 6.26 -11.78
CA GLU A 40 -0.71 5.38 -11.04
C GLU A 40 -0.80 4.91 -9.48
N LEU A 41 -1.93 4.83 -8.72
CA LEU A 41 -2.16 4.14 -7.39
C LEU A 41 -2.90 2.79 -7.50
N ALA A 42 -4.13 2.63 -6.94
CA ALA A 42 -4.78 1.38 -6.48
C ALA A 42 -4.85 0.26 -7.52
N SER A 43 -5.17 -0.94 -7.01
CA SER A 43 -4.13 -1.93 -6.68
C SER A 43 -3.98 -2.31 -5.18
N LEU A 44 -4.67 -1.64 -4.23
CA LEU A 44 -4.99 -2.35 -2.97
C LEU A 44 -5.76 -3.64 -3.32
N PRO A 45 -5.50 -4.77 -2.65
CA PRO A 45 -6.13 -6.04 -2.96
C PRO A 45 -7.65 -5.93 -2.85
N GLU A 46 -8.36 -6.59 -3.75
CA GLU A 46 -9.82 -6.59 -3.75
C GLU A 46 -10.34 -7.53 -2.66
N LEU A 47 -11.11 -6.97 -1.72
CA LEU A 47 -11.90 -7.76 -0.78
C LEU A 47 -13.21 -8.15 -1.49
N LYS A 48 -13.34 -9.44 -1.80
CA LYS A 48 -14.50 -10.05 -2.47
C LYS A 48 -15.44 -10.71 -1.46
N LEU A 49 -16.70 -10.89 -1.84
CA LEU A 49 -17.69 -11.61 -1.03
C LEU A 49 -17.27 -13.09 -0.87
N PRO A 50 -17.03 -13.59 0.36
CA PRO A 50 -16.71 -15.00 0.57
C PRO A 50 -17.82 -15.91 0.05
N VAL A 51 -17.48 -17.10 -0.46
CA VAL A 51 -18.47 -18.06 -0.98
C VAL A 51 -19.51 -18.45 0.08
N SER A 52 -19.08 -18.56 1.34
CA SER A 52 -19.93 -18.79 2.52
C SER A 52 -20.94 -17.66 2.79
N TYR A 53 -20.69 -16.45 2.28
CA TYR A 53 -21.52 -15.27 2.45
C TYR A 53 -22.54 -15.06 1.33
N LYS A 54 -22.40 -15.70 0.16
CA LYS A 54 -23.29 -15.48 -1.02
C LYS A 54 -24.78 -15.73 -0.76
N ASN A 55 -25.14 -16.46 0.30
CA ASN A 55 -26.52 -16.72 0.71
C ASN A 55 -26.85 -16.19 2.13
N LYS A 56 -25.95 -15.41 2.75
CA LYS A 56 -26.13 -14.87 4.10
C LYS A 56 -26.97 -13.58 4.01
N SER A 57 -28.12 -13.55 4.68
CA SER A 57 -28.91 -12.32 4.76
C SER A 57 -28.24 -11.29 5.66
N VAL A 58 -28.13 -10.05 5.18
CA VAL A 58 -27.85 -8.87 6.02
C VAL A 58 -29.14 -8.32 6.64
N PRO A 59 -29.07 -7.57 7.76
CA PRO A 59 -30.13 -6.66 8.19
C PRO A 59 -30.50 -5.69 7.07
N TYR A 60 -31.70 -5.11 7.10
CA TYR A 60 -32.09 -4.07 6.14
C TYR A 60 -31.42 -2.71 6.45
N GLU A 61 -30.92 -2.53 7.68
CA GLU A 61 -30.31 -1.30 8.19
C GLU A 61 -29.19 -1.61 9.18
N VAL A 62 -28.08 -0.88 9.07
CA VAL A 62 -26.96 -0.87 10.02
C VAL A 62 -26.48 0.58 10.20
N ASP A 63 -26.25 0.99 11.44
CA ASP A 63 -25.72 2.31 11.78
C ASP A 63 -24.59 2.19 12.81
N ASN A 64 -23.35 2.20 12.35
CA ASN A 64 -22.17 2.03 13.20
C ASN A 64 -21.83 3.30 14.01
N THR A 65 -22.52 4.42 13.78
CA THR A 65 -22.36 5.64 14.60
C THR A 65 -23.00 5.54 15.98
N ILE A 66 -23.82 4.52 16.26
CA ILE A 66 -24.43 4.29 17.58
C ILE A 66 -23.52 3.49 18.53
N GLN A 67 -22.42 2.93 18.02
CA GLN A 67 -21.54 2.05 18.77
C GLN A 67 -20.58 2.85 19.68
N THR A 68 -20.26 2.31 20.85
CA THR A 68 -19.41 2.95 21.86
C THR A 68 -17.98 3.24 21.36
N CYS A 69 -17.49 2.50 20.36
CA CYS A 69 -16.19 2.70 19.72
C CYS A 69 -16.13 3.92 18.77
N TYR A 70 -17.26 4.54 18.41
CA TYR A 70 -17.29 5.69 17.50
C TYR A 70 -16.72 6.96 18.14
N SER A 71 -15.79 7.62 17.43
CA SER A 71 -15.08 8.82 17.89
C SER A 71 -15.94 10.09 17.90
N GLY A 72 -17.07 10.06 17.20
CA GLY A 72 -17.97 11.19 17.01
C GLY A 72 -17.56 12.10 15.87
N LEU A 73 -18.55 12.82 15.32
CA LEU A 73 -18.34 13.75 14.21
C LEU A 73 -17.50 14.97 14.64
N PHE A 74 -16.46 15.29 13.86
CA PHE A 74 -15.56 16.43 14.09
C PHE A 74 -15.40 17.30 12.84
N GLN A 75 -14.95 18.55 13.04
CA GLN A 75 -14.53 19.43 11.96
C GLN A 75 -13.03 19.22 11.70
N GLN A 76 -12.65 18.88 10.48
CA GLN A 76 -11.24 18.78 10.10
C GLN A 76 -10.57 20.15 10.03
N SER A 77 -9.27 20.20 10.30
CA SER A 77 -8.41 21.38 10.13
C SER A 77 -7.60 21.22 8.84
N GLY A 78 -7.48 22.28 8.03
CA GLY A 78 -6.78 22.19 6.73
C GLY A 78 -7.39 21.17 5.75
N LEU A 79 -6.58 20.73 4.78
CA LEU A 79 -6.99 19.85 3.68
C LEU A 79 -6.84 18.34 3.98
N CYS A 80 -6.73 17.96 5.25
CA CYS A 80 -6.52 16.57 5.72
C CYS A 80 -7.74 15.62 5.55
N CYS A 81 -8.57 15.78 4.51
CA CYS A 81 -9.82 15.03 4.35
C CYS A 81 -9.62 13.51 4.24
N GLY A 82 -8.55 13.07 3.56
CA GLY A 82 -8.18 11.66 3.51
C GLY A 82 -7.86 11.12 4.90
N GLN A 83 -7.09 11.86 5.69
CA GLN A 83 -6.69 11.48 7.05
C GLN A 83 -7.88 11.55 8.01
N ALA A 84 -8.82 12.49 7.81
CA ALA A 84 -10.05 12.53 8.59
C ALA A 84 -10.91 11.28 8.35
N ALA A 85 -11.08 10.85 7.09
CA ALA A 85 -11.84 9.64 6.76
C ALA A 85 -11.11 8.35 7.20
N CYS A 86 -9.83 8.18 6.84
CA CYS A 86 -9.08 6.96 7.08
C CYS A 86 -8.53 6.82 8.51
N VAL A 87 -8.10 7.90 9.15
CA VAL A 87 -7.46 7.86 10.48
C VAL A 87 -8.44 8.27 11.58
N GLY A 88 -8.98 9.50 11.49
CA GLY A 88 -9.83 10.08 12.55
C GLY A 88 -11.20 9.40 12.72
N ASN A 89 -11.74 8.84 11.63
CA ASN A 89 -12.92 7.98 11.65
C ASN A 89 -12.53 6.50 11.54
N GLY A 90 -12.08 6.03 10.37
CA GLY A 90 -11.85 4.61 10.07
C GLY A 90 -10.95 3.89 11.07
N PHE A 91 -9.65 4.15 11.05
CA PHE A 91 -8.68 3.52 11.97
C PHE A 91 -9.07 3.66 13.44
N THR A 92 -9.54 4.85 13.84
CA THR A 92 -10.01 5.10 15.21
C THR A 92 -11.16 4.16 15.59
N TYR A 93 -12.17 4.00 14.73
CA TYR A 93 -13.30 3.10 14.97
C TYR A 93 -12.86 1.63 15.04
N GLU A 94 -12.11 1.18 14.02
CA GLU A 94 -11.67 -0.21 13.89
C GLU A 94 -10.78 -0.65 15.07
N ILE A 95 -9.79 0.17 15.47
CA ILE A 95 -8.91 -0.18 16.58
C ILE A 95 -9.62 -0.13 17.94
N ASN A 96 -10.64 0.72 18.08
CA ASN A 96 -11.48 0.78 19.27
C ASN A 96 -12.44 -0.41 19.37
N ILE A 97 -12.94 -0.97 18.25
CA ILE A 97 -13.68 -2.25 18.27
C ILE A 97 -12.80 -3.35 18.85
N ILE A 98 -11.65 -3.62 18.23
CA ILE A 98 -10.86 -4.81 18.58
C ILE A 98 -10.23 -4.69 19.98
N ARG A 99 -10.11 -3.48 20.54
CA ARG A 99 -9.65 -3.20 21.91
C ARG A 99 -10.78 -2.96 22.92
N GLU A 100 -12.04 -2.99 22.50
CA GLU A 100 -13.23 -2.74 23.35
C GLU A 100 -13.22 -1.36 24.04
N LEU A 101 -12.80 -0.31 23.31
CA LEU A 101 -12.57 1.04 23.83
C LEU A 101 -13.73 2.00 23.57
N ASP A 102 -13.93 2.94 24.50
CA ASP A 102 -14.86 4.07 24.35
C ASP A 102 -14.23 5.15 23.45
N GLY A 103 -14.72 5.24 22.22
CA GLY A 103 -14.23 6.17 21.22
C GLY A 103 -14.48 7.64 21.56
N SER A 104 -15.36 7.96 22.51
CA SER A 104 -15.61 9.35 22.91
C SER A 104 -14.41 10.00 23.62
N LEU A 105 -13.55 9.18 24.25
CA LEU A 105 -12.37 9.58 25.02
C LEU A 105 -11.17 9.98 24.13
N THR A 106 -10.36 10.95 24.56
CA THR A 106 -9.27 11.51 23.74
C THR A 106 -8.11 10.52 23.57
N GLU A 107 -7.82 9.73 24.58
CA GLU A 107 -6.82 8.64 24.57
C GLU A 107 -7.14 7.54 23.54
N ASN A 108 -8.41 7.44 23.12
CA ASN A 108 -8.89 6.45 22.15
C ASN A 108 -9.19 7.09 20.78
N LYS A 109 -8.63 8.27 20.48
CA LYS A 109 -8.72 8.95 19.19
C LYS A 109 -7.35 9.16 18.57
N TYR A 110 -7.29 9.16 17.25
CA TYR A 110 -6.04 9.30 16.51
C TYR A 110 -6.00 10.61 15.71
N PRO A 111 -4.86 11.34 15.72
CA PRO A 111 -4.73 12.63 15.08
C PRO A 111 -4.67 12.50 13.56
N THR A 112 -5.24 13.48 12.86
CA THR A 112 -5.12 13.52 11.40
C THR A 112 -3.78 14.11 10.97
N HIS A 113 -3.21 15.03 11.76
CA HIS A 113 -2.02 15.78 11.36
C HIS A 113 -0.72 14.99 11.42
N PHE A 114 -0.58 14.01 12.33
CA PHE A 114 0.58 13.12 12.32
C PHE A 114 0.80 12.45 10.95
N THR A 115 -0.25 11.99 10.28
CA THR A 115 -0.12 11.38 8.94
C THR A 115 -0.17 12.41 7.81
N TRP A 116 -0.92 13.51 7.96
CA TRP A 116 -1.05 14.54 6.93
C TRP A 116 0.22 15.38 6.72
N ASN A 117 0.94 15.72 7.80
CA ASN A 117 1.99 16.73 7.74
C ASN A 117 3.20 16.33 6.88
N TRP A 118 3.49 15.03 6.72
CA TRP A 118 4.54 14.54 5.83
C TRP A 118 4.27 14.90 4.35
N GLU A 119 3.00 14.87 3.93
CA GLU A 119 2.59 14.93 2.52
C GLU A 119 1.86 16.23 2.12
N ASN A 120 1.48 17.09 3.08
CA ASN A 120 0.71 18.31 2.81
C ASN A 120 1.50 19.46 2.09
N GLY A 121 2.73 19.20 1.66
CA GLY A 121 3.66 20.19 1.09
C GLY A 121 4.24 21.19 2.10
N GLY A 122 4.18 20.87 3.40
CA GLY A 122 4.80 21.61 4.50
C GLY A 122 4.03 22.82 5.02
N ASN A 123 3.02 23.29 4.29
CA ASN A 123 2.28 24.52 4.60
C ASN A 123 0.76 24.31 4.53
N GLY A 124 0.28 23.06 4.62
CA GLY A 124 -1.14 22.73 4.63
C GLY A 124 -1.96 23.07 3.38
N TYR A 125 -1.33 23.64 2.35
CA TYR A 125 -1.99 24.07 1.09
C TYR A 125 -2.39 22.90 0.18
N HIS A 126 -2.07 21.66 0.56
CA HIS A 126 -2.39 20.46 -0.19
C HIS A 126 -3.05 19.40 0.70
N GLY A 127 -3.98 18.64 0.12
CA GLY A 127 -4.41 17.37 0.72
C GLY A 127 -3.29 16.35 0.66
N ALA A 128 -3.47 15.21 1.34
CA ALA A 128 -2.61 14.04 1.19
C ALA A 128 -3.48 12.79 0.97
N SER A 129 -2.94 11.81 0.25
CA SER A 129 -3.60 10.50 0.08
C SER A 129 -3.84 9.83 1.42
N TYR A 130 -5.00 9.20 1.61
CA TYR A 130 -5.13 8.26 2.72
C TYR A 130 -4.34 6.96 2.52
N TYR A 131 -3.89 6.62 1.31
CA TYR A 131 -3.02 5.45 1.10
C TYR A 131 -1.61 5.69 1.64
N HIS A 132 -1.10 6.93 1.58
CA HIS A 132 0.09 7.30 2.35
C HIS A 132 -0.14 7.08 3.85
N SER A 133 -1.33 7.46 4.35
CA SER A 133 -1.72 7.21 5.74
C SER A 133 -1.83 5.71 6.07
N LEU A 134 -2.26 4.86 5.14
CA LEU A 134 -2.21 3.39 5.28
C LEU A 134 -0.76 2.89 5.37
N ALA A 135 0.14 3.37 4.51
CA ALA A 135 1.57 3.02 4.57
C ALA A 135 2.22 3.47 5.90
N VAL A 136 1.93 4.69 6.37
CA VAL A 136 2.39 5.17 7.69
C VAL A 136 1.80 4.31 8.82
N LEU A 137 0.50 4.03 8.82
CA LEU A 137 -0.15 3.14 9.80
C LEU A 137 0.41 1.71 9.79
N LYS A 138 0.93 1.22 8.65
CA LYS A 138 1.51 -0.12 8.51
C LYS A 138 2.96 -0.16 9.03
N ILE A 139 3.79 0.80 8.64
CA ILE A 139 5.25 0.76 8.84
C ILE A 139 5.69 1.53 10.09
N VAL A 140 5.05 2.66 10.39
CA VAL A 140 5.40 3.53 11.53
C VAL A 140 4.41 3.29 12.67
N GLY A 141 3.12 3.35 12.38
CA GLY A 141 2.03 3.46 13.34
C GLY A 141 1.49 4.89 13.45
N ASN A 142 0.71 5.19 14.48
CA ASN A 142 0.20 6.55 14.73
C ASN A 142 0.00 6.77 16.25
N PRO A 143 0.57 7.82 16.87
CA PRO A 143 0.28 8.18 18.26
C PRO A 143 -1.22 8.37 18.48
N ASN A 144 -1.73 8.11 19.69
CA ASN A 144 -3.06 8.61 20.04
C ASN A 144 -3.02 10.14 20.23
N MET A 145 -4.20 10.77 20.29
CA MET A 145 -4.29 12.23 20.43
C MET A 145 -3.72 12.74 21.75
N VAL A 146 -3.70 11.96 22.84
CA VAL A 146 -3.05 12.39 24.09
C VAL A 146 -1.53 12.48 23.93
N THR A 147 -0.93 11.52 23.23
CA THR A 147 0.50 11.50 22.90
C THR A 147 0.88 12.62 21.93
N ASP A 148 0.09 12.84 20.86
CA ASP A 148 0.44 13.83 19.83
C ASP A 148 0.14 15.30 20.24
N GLY A 149 -0.61 15.52 21.33
CA GLY A 149 -0.75 16.84 21.99
C GLY A 149 -2.18 17.33 22.28
N GLY A 150 -3.21 16.57 21.92
CA GLY A 150 -4.57 16.65 22.49
C GLY A 150 -5.70 16.98 21.51
N THR A 151 -5.40 17.34 20.27
CA THR A 151 -6.38 17.60 19.19
C THR A 151 -6.01 16.85 17.91
N HIS A 152 -6.92 16.73 16.95
CA HIS A 152 -6.60 16.08 15.66
C HIS A 152 -5.54 16.87 14.84
N ASP A 153 -5.34 18.14 15.18
CA ASP A 153 -4.55 19.15 14.50
C ASP A 153 -3.49 19.83 15.38
N TYR A 154 -3.03 19.15 16.43
CA TYR A 154 -2.08 19.73 17.38
C TYR A 154 -0.75 20.11 16.69
N GLY A 155 -0.27 21.33 16.98
CA GLY A 155 0.92 21.90 16.35
C GLY A 155 0.71 22.39 14.91
N GLY A 156 -0.47 22.18 14.32
CA GLY A 156 -0.82 22.67 13.00
C GLY A 156 -0.16 21.92 11.85
N ASP A 157 -0.26 22.49 10.66
CA ASP A 157 0.10 21.90 9.36
C ASP A 157 1.61 21.80 9.09
N GLN A 158 2.45 22.42 9.92
CA GLN A 158 3.91 22.42 9.75
C GLN A 158 4.64 21.45 10.69
N ARG A 159 4.03 21.00 11.80
CA ARG A 159 4.73 20.22 12.84
C ARG A 159 5.04 18.80 12.38
N PHE A 160 6.31 18.41 12.42
CA PHE A 160 6.68 17.00 12.59
C PHE A 160 6.78 16.69 14.09
N MET A 161 6.26 15.54 14.50
CA MET A 161 6.33 15.08 15.90
C MET A 161 7.79 14.85 16.31
N SER A 162 8.14 15.10 17.57
CA SER A 162 9.53 15.01 18.05
C SER A 162 9.57 14.53 19.49
N GLY A 163 10.12 13.33 19.68
CA GLY A 163 10.25 12.67 20.97
C GLY A 163 10.20 11.16 20.78
N TYR A 164 11.26 10.44 21.17
CA TYR A 164 11.35 9.00 20.96
C TYR A 164 10.14 8.24 21.54
N ASP A 165 9.74 8.60 22.77
CA ASP A 165 8.62 7.98 23.46
C ASP A 165 7.29 8.21 22.72
N GLU A 166 7.11 9.37 22.07
CA GLU A 166 5.90 9.67 21.28
C GLU A 166 5.80 8.77 20.03
N TYR A 167 6.93 8.53 19.35
CA TYR A 167 7.00 7.59 18.22
C TYR A 167 6.79 6.15 18.69
N TYR A 168 7.41 5.76 19.80
CA TYR A 168 7.28 4.41 20.37
C TYR A 168 5.82 4.09 20.74
N GLU A 169 5.11 5.00 21.43
CA GLU A 169 3.66 4.90 21.68
C GLU A 169 2.86 4.81 20.37
N GLY A 170 3.31 5.48 19.31
CA GLY A 170 2.72 5.37 17.97
C GLY A 170 2.89 3.98 17.34
N MET A 171 4.03 3.30 17.56
CA MET A 171 4.29 1.95 17.00
C MET A 171 3.29 0.90 17.49
N HIS A 172 2.71 1.09 18.68
CA HIS A 172 1.69 0.20 19.23
C HIS A 172 0.33 0.29 18.50
N ASN A 173 0.13 1.25 17.58
CA ASN A 173 -1.14 1.49 16.89
C ASN A 173 -0.94 1.36 15.38
N ARG A 174 -1.17 0.16 14.85
CA ARG A 174 -0.86 -0.21 13.46
C ARG A 174 -1.98 -0.95 12.76
N ILE A 175 -1.88 -1.01 11.43
CA ILE A 175 -2.68 -1.92 10.59
C ILE A 175 -1.86 -3.12 10.11
N SER A 176 -2.52 -4.27 9.99
CA SER A 176 -1.95 -5.46 9.35
C SER A 176 -2.10 -5.39 7.83
N LYS A 177 -3.24 -4.91 7.33
CA LYS A 177 -3.63 -4.89 5.91
C LYS A 177 -4.73 -3.86 5.62
N ALA A 178 -4.95 -3.59 4.34
CA ALA A 178 -6.03 -2.76 3.82
C ALA A 178 -6.50 -3.29 2.46
N TYR A 179 -7.75 -3.00 2.08
CA TYR A 179 -8.36 -3.54 0.86
C TYR A 179 -9.20 -2.49 0.12
N ALA A 180 -9.50 -2.79 -1.14
CA ALA A 180 -10.52 -2.13 -1.95
C ALA A 180 -11.77 -3.03 -2.08
N ILE A 181 -12.96 -2.43 -2.06
CA ILE A 181 -14.22 -3.08 -2.40
C ILE A 181 -14.78 -2.36 -3.64
N ASN A 182 -14.73 -3.03 -4.79
CA ASN A 182 -15.25 -2.49 -6.04
C ASN A 182 -16.78 -2.60 -6.05
N CYS A 183 -17.47 -1.46 -5.93
CA CYS A 183 -18.92 -1.36 -5.82
C CYS A 183 -19.60 -1.05 -7.16
N SER A 184 -18.95 -1.35 -8.30
CA SER A 184 -19.56 -1.27 -9.64
C SER A 184 -20.65 -2.32 -9.90
N THR A 185 -20.74 -3.36 -9.05
CA THR A 185 -21.68 -4.49 -9.17
C THR A 185 -22.49 -4.71 -7.90
N GLU A 186 -23.59 -5.47 -8.00
CA GLU A 186 -24.40 -5.88 -6.84
C GLU A 186 -23.58 -6.71 -5.83
N GLU A 187 -22.70 -7.61 -6.29
CA GLU A 187 -21.80 -8.38 -5.41
C GLU A 187 -20.84 -7.44 -4.64
N GLY A 188 -20.36 -6.37 -5.28
CA GLY A 188 -19.57 -5.31 -4.65
C GLY A 188 -20.33 -4.54 -3.56
N ILE A 189 -21.54 -4.06 -3.87
CA ILE A 189 -22.42 -3.40 -2.89
C ILE A 189 -22.71 -4.33 -1.71
N MET A 190 -23.02 -5.60 -1.96
CA MET A 190 -23.25 -6.60 -0.92
C MET A 190 -22.00 -6.90 -0.07
N THR A 191 -20.81 -6.91 -0.68
CA THR A 191 -19.54 -7.04 0.05
C THR A 191 -19.35 -5.89 1.04
N LEU A 192 -19.60 -4.65 0.60
CA LEU A 192 -19.52 -3.49 1.48
C LEU A 192 -20.60 -3.53 2.59
N LYS A 193 -21.83 -3.96 2.29
CA LYS A 193 -22.87 -4.13 3.32
C LYS A 193 -22.50 -5.18 4.36
N HIS A 194 -21.88 -6.29 3.97
CA HIS A 194 -21.38 -7.30 4.91
C HIS A 194 -20.17 -6.81 5.72
N TRP A 195 -19.26 -6.03 5.13
CA TRP A 195 -18.19 -5.38 5.88
C TRP A 195 -18.75 -4.49 7.00
N LEU A 196 -19.69 -3.61 6.66
CA LEU A 196 -20.35 -2.70 7.61
C LEU A 196 -21.19 -3.45 8.67
N ASN A 197 -21.72 -4.63 8.33
CA ASN A 197 -22.55 -5.43 9.23
C ASN A 197 -21.75 -6.30 10.21
N ASP A 198 -20.77 -7.06 9.70
CA ASP A 198 -20.09 -8.13 10.43
C ASP A 198 -18.66 -8.42 9.93
N HIS A 199 -17.94 -7.41 9.42
CA HIS A 199 -16.57 -7.47 8.88
C HIS A 199 -16.30 -8.54 7.80
N LEU A 200 -17.34 -9.19 7.27
CA LEU A 200 -17.27 -10.45 6.51
C LEU A 200 -16.70 -11.65 7.30
N ASP A 201 -16.58 -11.56 8.64
CA ASP A 201 -16.08 -12.62 9.52
C ASP A 201 -17.15 -13.22 10.48
N GLY A 202 -18.26 -12.51 10.67
CA GLY A 202 -19.38 -12.97 11.50
C GLY A 202 -19.47 -12.31 12.88
N SER A 203 -18.65 -11.29 13.14
CA SER A 203 -18.70 -10.43 14.32
C SER A 203 -20.08 -9.81 14.55
N ASP A 204 -20.42 -9.55 15.83
CA ASP A 204 -21.68 -8.89 16.23
C ASP A 204 -21.75 -7.41 15.79
N ILE A 205 -20.62 -6.80 15.44
CA ILE A 205 -20.46 -5.42 14.99
C ILE A 205 -19.51 -5.44 13.79
N GLY A 206 -19.87 -4.72 12.72
CA GLY A 206 -19.03 -4.52 11.54
C GLY A 206 -18.32 -3.16 11.51
N GLY A 207 -17.64 -2.92 10.38
CA GLY A 207 -16.61 -1.89 10.25
C GLY A 207 -17.08 -0.55 9.73
N MET A 208 -16.13 0.31 9.39
CA MET A 208 -16.29 1.52 8.58
C MET A 208 -15.51 1.39 7.28
N ALA A 209 -15.94 2.11 6.25
CA ALA A 209 -15.21 2.24 4.99
C ALA A 209 -15.00 3.70 4.63
N PHE A 210 -14.09 4.01 3.73
CA PHE A 210 -13.83 5.38 3.28
C PHE A 210 -13.57 5.43 1.77
N PHE A 211 -13.92 6.55 1.14
CA PHE A 211 -13.85 6.71 -0.32
C PHE A 211 -13.48 8.13 -0.71
N TYR A 212 -13.09 8.31 -1.98
CA TYR A 212 -12.93 9.63 -2.59
C TYR A 212 -14.12 9.97 -3.49
N SER A 213 -14.60 11.22 -3.41
CA SER A 213 -15.56 11.81 -4.35
C SER A 213 -15.29 13.30 -4.51
N GLN A 214 -16.10 14.00 -5.32
CA GLN A 214 -16.06 15.46 -5.34
C GLN A 214 -16.77 16.02 -4.10
N TYR A 215 -16.13 16.93 -3.37
CA TYR A 215 -16.78 17.68 -2.30
C TYR A 215 -18.00 18.44 -2.80
N GLN A 216 -19.10 18.26 -2.06
CA GLN A 216 -20.30 19.05 -2.20
C GLN A 216 -21.07 19.06 -0.88
N SER A 217 -21.73 20.17 -0.57
CA SER A 217 -22.75 20.20 0.47
C SER A 217 -24.04 19.55 -0.05
N PRO A 218 -24.69 18.64 0.70
CA PRO A 218 -25.96 18.06 0.30
C PRO A 218 -27.03 19.13 0.16
N THR A 219 -27.54 19.29 -1.06
CA THR A 219 -28.62 20.22 -1.41
C THR A 219 -30.00 19.56 -1.36
N ASN A 220 -30.05 18.24 -1.47
CA ASN A 220 -31.26 17.44 -1.43
C ASN A 220 -31.51 16.86 -0.03
N THR A 221 -32.78 16.61 0.26
CA THR A 221 -33.22 15.86 1.44
C THR A 221 -34.19 14.76 1.02
N LEU A 222 -34.24 13.66 1.75
CA LEU A 222 -35.08 12.50 1.41
C LEU A 222 -36.58 12.88 1.36
N PRO A 223 -37.35 12.35 0.38
CA PRO A 223 -38.72 12.79 0.14
C PRO A 223 -39.67 12.55 1.33
N PHE A 224 -40.69 13.40 1.48
CA PHE A 224 -41.69 13.19 2.54
C PHE A 224 -42.46 11.87 2.33
N GLY A 225 -42.51 11.05 3.38
CA GLY A 225 -43.17 9.74 3.36
C GLY A 225 -42.26 8.58 2.99
N THR A 226 -40.96 8.81 2.73
CA THR A 226 -39.93 7.76 2.71
C THR A 226 -39.33 7.56 4.11
N GLU A 227 -38.49 6.53 4.26
CA GLU A 227 -37.63 6.40 5.43
C GLU A 227 -36.61 7.55 5.46
N HIS A 228 -36.19 7.97 6.67
CA HIS A 228 -35.30 9.11 6.90
C HIS A 228 -35.73 10.44 6.22
N ALA A 229 -37.03 10.60 5.93
CA ALA A 229 -37.57 11.79 5.25
C ALA A 229 -37.12 13.12 5.88
N GLY A 230 -36.54 14.01 5.07
CA GLY A 230 -35.97 15.28 5.51
C GLY A 230 -34.49 15.25 5.90
N GLU A 231 -33.88 14.07 6.06
CA GLU A 231 -32.42 13.95 6.21
C GLU A 231 -31.70 14.22 4.88
N LYS A 232 -30.42 14.62 4.96
CA LYS A 232 -29.60 14.98 3.80
C LYS A 232 -29.31 13.77 2.91
N VAL A 233 -29.38 13.94 1.59
CA VAL A 233 -29.01 12.89 0.62
C VAL A 233 -28.17 13.44 -0.53
N ILE A 234 -27.16 12.66 -0.93
CA ILE A 234 -26.42 12.79 -2.17
C ILE A 234 -26.93 11.75 -3.18
N ILE A 235 -27.37 12.25 -4.32
CA ILE A 235 -28.00 11.46 -5.40
C ILE A 235 -27.10 11.36 -6.64
N SER A 236 -26.06 12.19 -6.69
CA SER A 236 -25.08 12.30 -7.76
C SER A 236 -23.90 13.11 -7.22
N TRP A 237 -22.68 12.68 -7.52
CA TRP A 237 -21.44 13.39 -7.24
C TRP A 237 -21.04 14.30 -8.41
N GLY A 238 -20.01 15.11 -8.21
CA GLY A 238 -19.38 15.85 -9.30
C GLY A 238 -18.22 15.08 -9.93
N ALA A 239 -17.91 15.39 -11.19
CA ALA A 239 -16.93 14.69 -12.02
C ALA A 239 -15.45 14.88 -11.61
N SER A 240 -15.18 15.59 -10.53
CA SER A 240 -13.81 15.93 -10.11
C SER A 240 -13.57 15.52 -8.66
N PRO A 241 -13.20 14.25 -8.41
CA PRO A 241 -12.86 13.80 -7.07
C PRO A 241 -11.81 14.74 -6.44
N ASN A 242 -12.04 15.10 -5.18
CA ASN A 242 -11.18 16.01 -4.41
C ASN A 242 -11.52 16.00 -2.92
N HIS A 243 -12.16 14.95 -2.39
CA HIS A 243 -12.56 14.90 -0.99
C HIS A 243 -12.73 13.48 -0.43
N GLY A 244 -12.18 13.23 0.76
CA GLY A 244 -12.31 11.96 1.49
C GLY A 244 -13.54 11.96 2.42
N ILE A 245 -14.32 10.87 2.39
CA ILE A 245 -15.58 10.71 3.13
C ILE A 245 -15.63 9.31 3.77
N THR A 246 -16.23 9.18 4.96
CA THR A 246 -16.43 7.89 5.64
C THR A 246 -17.84 7.35 5.42
N ILE A 247 -17.97 6.07 5.12
CA ILE A 247 -19.22 5.29 5.15
C ILE A 247 -19.33 4.65 6.54
N THR A 248 -20.48 4.86 7.19
CA THR A 248 -20.73 4.54 8.59
C THR A 248 -21.95 3.64 8.80
N GLY A 249 -22.55 3.12 7.72
CA GLY A 249 -23.74 2.27 7.77
C GLY A 249 -24.46 2.22 6.44
N TYR A 250 -25.65 1.60 6.42
CA TYR A 250 -26.53 1.54 5.25
C TYR A 250 -27.98 1.31 5.66
N ASN A 251 -28.92 1.60 4.74
CA ASN A 251 -30.34 1.30 4.89
C ASN A 251 -30.96 1.00 3.51
N ASP A 252 -31.58 -0.18 3.38
CA ASP A 252 -32.20 -0.73 2.16
C ASP A 252 -33.59 -0.11 1.84
N SER A 253 -34.07 0.82 2.65
CA SER A 253 -35.35 1.54 2.47
C SER A 253 -35.19 3.00 2.07
N ILE A 254 -33.96 3.53 1.99
CA ILE A 254 -33.67 4.88 1.46
C ILE A 254 -34.16 4.95 0.02
N ARG A 255 -34.81 6.06 -0.38
CA ARG A 255 -35.50 6.16 -1.67
C ARG A 255 -35.24 7.48 -2.38
N TRP A 256 -34.97 7.40 -3.68
CA TRP A 256 -34.90 8.54 -4.56
C TRP A 256 -35.42 8.20 -5.96
N ASP A 257 -36.44 8.93 -6.41
CA ASP A 257 -37.05 8.81 -7.73
C ASP A 257 -36.14 9.51 -8.75
N PHE A 258 -35.45 8.72 -9.59
CA PHE A 258 -34.50 9.20 -10.59
C PHE A 258 -35.17 9.41 -11.96
N ASN A 259 -36.21 8.63 -12.28
CA ASN A 259 -36.87 8.68 -13.58
C ASN A 259 -38.07 9.68 -13.64
N GLY A 260 -38.59 10.09 -12.48
CA GLY A 260 -39.70 11.02 -12.29
C GLY A 260 -41.10 10.43 -12.43
N ASP A 261 -41.27 9.10 -12.36
CA ASP A 261 -42.54 8.40 -12.57
C ASP A 261 -43.41 8.27 -11.30
N GLY A 262 -42.84 8.54 -10.12
CA GLY A 262 -43.51 8.49 -8.82
C GLY A 262 -43.52 7.12 -8.15
N TYR A 263 -42.82 6.13 -8.69
CA TYR A 263 -42.48 4.87 -8.04
C TYR A 263 -41.02 4.90 -7.58
N TYR A 264 -40.55 3.79 -7.00
CA TYR A 264 -39.14 3.55 -6.69
C TYR A 264 -38.86 2.10 -7.03
N THR A 265 -37.86 1.84 -7.86
CA THR A 265 -37.58 0.51 -8.41
C THR A 265 -36.09 0.17 -8.44
N ASN A 266 -35.78 -1.11 -8.34
CA ASN A 266 -34.43 -1.66 -8.55
C ASN A 266 -34.43 -2.73 -9.67
N ASP A 267 -35.59 -2.96 -10.30
CA ASP A 267 -35.89 -4.02 -11.26
C ASP A 267 -36.28 -3.48 -12.66
N ILE A 268 -36.14 -2.17 -12.89
CA ILE A 268 -36.41 -1.49 -14.16
C ILE A 268 -35.12 -0.85 -14.66
N ASP A 269 -34.78 -1.09 -15.93
CA ASP A 269 -33.74 -0.35 -16.65
C ASP A 269 -34.18 1.11 -16.84
N ILE A 270 -33.64 2.01 -16.03
CA ILE A 270 -33.90 3.45 -16.09
C ILE A 270 -32.71 4.24 -16.65
N THR A 271 -31.57 3.59 -16.87
CA THR A 271 -30.45 4.15 -17.65
C THR A 271 -30.70 4.06 -19.16
N GLY A 272 -31.47 3.07 -19.61
CA GLY A 272 -31.80 2.77 -20.99
C GLY A 272 -30.69 2.01 -21.75
N ASP A 273 -29.77 1.35 -21.05
CA ASP A 273 -28.64 0.63 -21.66
C ASP A 273 -28.92 -0.85 -21.95
N GLY A 274 -30.05 -1.37 -21.48
CA GLY A 274 -30.48 -2.77 -21.65
C GLY A 274 -30.02 -3.73 -20.56
N ILE A 275 -29.35 -3.24 -19.52
CA ILE A 275 -28.96 -3.96 -18.30
C ILE A 275 -29.83 -3.45 -17.14
N VAL A 276 -30.03 -4.27 -16.11
CA VAL A 276 -30.62 -3.84 -14.84
C VAL A 276 -29.62 -4.18 -13.76
N ASP A 277 -28.96 -3.16 -13.20
CA ASP A 277 -27.91 -3.34 -12.18
C ASP A 277 -27.93 -2.17 -11.16
N PRO A 278 -26.97 -2.04 -10.21
CA PRO A 278 -26.99 -0.95 -9.23
C PRO A 278 -27.01 0.46 -9.83
N ARG A 279 -26.59 0.64 -11.10
CA ARG A 279 -26.70 1.89 -11.85
C ARG A 279 -28.14 2.27 -12.17
N ASP A 280 -29.12 1.40 -11.98
CA ASP A 280 -30.55 1.67 -12.13
C ASP A 280 -31.27 1.90 -10.79
N TRP A 281 -30.69 1.47 -9.67
CA TRP A 281 -31.40 1.43 -8.38
C TRP A 281 -31.85 2.80 -7.86
N GLU A 282 -33.11 2.84 -7.44
CA GLU A 282 -33.79 3.97 -6.79
C GLU A 282 -34.01 3.73 -5.28
N ILE A 283 -33.79 2.50 -4.83
CA ILE A 283 -33.93 2.06 -3.45
C ILE A 283 -32.57 1.58 -2.89
N GLY A 284 -32.23 2.06 -1.70
CA GLY A 284 -31.06 1.68 -0.93
C GLY A 284 -29.98 2.77 -0.91
N GLY A 285 -29.38 3.00 0.27
CA GLY A 285 -28.34 3.99 0.44
C GLY A 285 -27.38 3.70 1.59
N PHE A 286 -26.13 4.13 1.43
CA PHE A 286 -25.14 4.12 2.50
C PHE A 286 -25.26 5.39 3.35
N LYS A 287 -25.10 5.23 4.66
CA LYS A 287 -24.94 6.33 5.61
C LYS A 287 -23.47 6.76 5.59
N MET A 288 -23.22 8.06 5.57
CA MET A 288 -21.87 8.62 5.51
C MET A 288 -21.72 9.84 6.42
N ASN A 289 -20.49 10.07 6.88
CA ASN A 289 -20.11 11.27 7.61
C ASN A 289 -19.11 12.12 6.79
N ASN A 290 -19.23 13.43 6.89
CA ASN A 290 -18.31 14.40 6.29
C ASN A 290 -17.79 15.36 7.37
N THR A 291 -16.47 15.56 7.40
CA THR A 291 -15.75 16.39 8.36
C THR A 291 -15.37 17.77 7.83
N TYR A 292 -15.60 18.07 6.54
CA TYR A 292 -15.20 19.35 5.90
C TYR A 292 -16.33 20.38 5.80
N GLY A 293 -15.95 21.67 5.94
CA GLY A 293 -16.84 22.82 5.83
C GLY A 293 -17.75 23.00 7.05
N THR A 294 -18.90 22.33 7.03
CA THR A 294 -19.80 22.17 8.18
C THR A 294 -20.04 20.68 8.31
N PRO A 295 -19.60 20.01 9.39
CA PRO A 295 -19.69 18.57 9.47
C PRO A 295 -21.14 18.10 9.44
N TYR A 296 -21.38 16.94 8.81
CA TYR A 296 -22.71 16.34 8.77
C TYR A 296 -22.66 14.83 8.61
N ASP A 297 -23.71 14.18 9.11
CA ASP A 297 -24.15 12.87 8.65
C ASP A 297 -25.19 13.03 7.54
N GLY A 298 -25.28 12.05 6.64
CA GLY A 298 -26.25 12.01 5.56
C GLY A 298 -26.17 10.72 4.75
N TRP A 299 -26.99 10.62 3.72
CA TRP A 299 -27.14 9.43 2.89
C TRP A 299 -26.53 9.61 1.50
N MET A 300 -26.04 8.54 0.90
CA MET A 300 -25.71 8.45 -0.53
C MET A 300 -26.42 7.24 -1.13
N MET A 301 -27.07 7.40 -2.29
CA MET A 301 -27.76 6.27 -2.95
C MET A 301 -26.74 5.22 -3.39
N TYR A 302 -27.06 3.92 -3.29
CA TYR A 302 -26.18 2.81 -3.72
C TYR A 302 -25.68 3.00 -5.17
N ARG A 303 -26.58 3.47 -6.05
CA ARG A 303 -26.31 3.89 -7.43
C ARG A 303 -25.05 4.76 -7.60
N THR A 304 -24.79 5.65 -6.65
CA THR A 304 -23.63 6.57 -6.72
C THR A 304 -22.28 5.89 -6.53
N LEU A 305 -22.25 4.61 -6.11
CA LEU A 305 -21.03 3.81 -6.13
C LEU A 305 -20.85 3.08 -7.46
N ALA A 306 -21.91 2.80 -8.22
CA ALA A 306 -21.84 2.05 -9.48
C ALA A 306 -21.73 2.92 -10.75
N LEU A 307 -22.06 4.21 -10.66
CA LEU A 307 -21.81 5.17 -11.73
C LEU A 307 -20.30 5.51 -11.85
N ALA A 308 -19.84 5.83 -13.06
CA ALA A 308 -18.51 6.41 -13.23
C ALA A 308 -18.46 7.85 -12.68
N SER A 309 -17.28 8.35 -12.28
CA SER A 309 -17.19 9.68 -11.65
C SER A 309 -17.70 10.81 -12.54
N ASN A 310 -17.44 10.74 -13.85
CA ASN A 310 -17.95 11.68 -14.87
C ASN A 310 -19.47 11.59 -15.10
N GLU A 311 -20.13 10.58 -14.55
CA GLU A 311 -21.59 10.33 -14.64
C GLU A 311 -22.28 10.53 -13.28
N GLY A 312 -21.55 11.02 -12.27
CA GLY A 312 -22.07 11.31 -10.94
C GLY A 312 -21.79 10.23 -9.89
N GLY A 313 -20.85 9.33 -10.16
CA GLY A 313 -20.39 8.36 -9.18
C GLY A 313 -19.20 8.83 -8.32
N ILE A 314 -18.80 7.98 -7.38
CA ILE A 314 -17.54 8.15 -6.63
C ILE A 314 -16.33 7.86 -7.52
N TRP A 315 -15.13 8.06 -6.98
CA TRP A 315 -13.90 7.70 -7.65
C TRP A 315 -13.69 6.18 -7.69
N ASN A 316 -13.43 5.66 -8.90
CA ASN A 316 -13.29 4.24 -9.25
C ASN A 316 -14.32 3.29 -8.62
N HIS A 317 -15.56 3.73 -8.37
CA HIS A 317 -16.56 2.84 -7.76
C HIS A 317 -16.12 2.22 -6.41
N THR A 318 -15.07 2.75 -5.77
CA THR A 318 -14.29 2.02 -4.75
C THR A 318 -14.51 2.59 -3.35
N ALA A 319 -14.86 1.70 -2.42
CA ALA A 319 -14.71 1.95 -0.99
C ALA A 319 -13.47 1.20 -0.46
N ASN A 320 -12.71 1.81 0.43
CA ASN A 320 -11.53 1.22 1.06
C ASN A 320 -11.77 0.92 2.54
N VAL A 321 -11.13 -0.15 3.01
CA VAL A 321 -11.23 -0.68 4.39
C VAL A 321 -9.84 -1.06 4.91
N LEU A 322 -9.70 -1.17 6.23
CA LEU A 322 -8.43 -1.50 6.90
C LEU A 322 -8.63 -2.46 8.07
N TYR A 323 -7.56 -3.14 8.48
CA TYR A 323 -7.56 -4.10 9.58
C TYR A 323 -6.49 -3.71 10.60
N PRO A 324 -6.84 -3.25 11.82
CA PRO A 324 -5.86 -2.91 12.84
C PRO A 324 -5.26 -4.15 13.52
N ILE A 325 -4.10 -3.96 14.15
CA ILE A 325 -3.46 -4.96 15.01
C ILE A 325 -3.88 -4.67 16.46
N LYS A 326 -4.55 -5.63 17.12
CA LYS A 326 -5.07 -5.45 18.49
C LYS A 326 -3.95 -5.08 19.47
N GLU A 327 -2.89 -5.87 19.49
CA GLU A 327 -1.69 -5.65 20.29
C GLU A 327 -0.46 -5.82 19.39
N TYR A 328 0.26 -4.72 19.17
CA TYR A 328 1.59 -4.73 18.54
C TYR A 328 2.60 -4.19 19.56
N SER A 329 3.83 -4.71 19.56
CA SER A 329 4.96 -4.14 20.29
C SER A 329 6.26 -4.45 19.53
N PRO A 330 7.10 -3.46 19.20
CA PRO A 330 8.35 -3.71 18.50
C PRO A 330 9.33 -4.51 19.37
N LEU A 331 10.20 -5.28 18.73
CA LEU A 331 11.30 -6.01 19.35
C LEU A 331 12.59 -5.17 19.37
N LEU A 332 12.84 -4.45 18.27
CA LEU A 332 13.97 -3.54 18.10
C LEU A 332 13.52 -2.21 17.51
N THR A 333 14.04 -1.12 18.04
CA THR A 333 13.81 0.23 17.49
C THR A 333 15.11 1.01 17.38
N TYR A 334 15.13 2.00 16.50
CA TYR A 334 16.12 3.06 16.52
C TYR A 334 15.60 4.26 17.29
N LYS A 335 16.47 4.85 18.09
CA LYS A 335 16.33 6.19 18.66
C LYS A 335 17.35 7.11 18.00
N VAL A 336 16.88 8.18 17.38
CA VAL A 336 17.73 9.11 16.61
C VAL A 336 17.46 10.54 17.04
N ASN A 337 18.51 11.29 17.40
CA ASN A 337 18.44 12.75 17.45
C ASN A 337 19.11 13.31 16.20
N LEU A 338 18.35 14.05 15.41
CA LEU A 338 18.75 14.60 14.13
C LEU A 338 18.62 16.13 14.16
N TYR A 339 19.66 16.83 13.74
CA TYR A 339 19.60 18.26 13.45
C TYR A 339 19.68 18.44 11.93
N TYR A 340 18.70 19.10 11.32
CA TYR A 340 18.78 19.47 9.91
C TYR A 340 17.95 20.70 9.56
N SER A 341 18.50 21.59 8.73
CA SER A 341 17.86 22.86 8.38
C SER A 341 16.74 22.76 7.34
N ASN A 342 16.63 21.66 6.59
CA ASN A 342 15.69 21.56 5.47
C ASN A 342 15.14 20.13 5.21
N ARG A 343 14.04 19.75 5.85
CA ARG A 343 13.48 18.38 5.83
C ARG A 343 13.09 17.81 4.46
N GLN A 344 12.78 18.64 3.46
CA GLN A 344 12.49 18.16 2.10
C GLN A 344 13.73 17.58 1.40
N ARG A 345 14.94 17.94 1.86
CA ARG A 345 16.20 17.58 1.22
C ARG A 345 16.83 16.29 1.76
N ILE A 346 16.12 15.55 2.62
CA ILE A 346 16.63 14.28 3.17
C ILE A 346 15.63 13.13 3.09
N LYS A 347 16.17 11.92 2.95
CA LYS A 347 15.52 10.64 3.19
C LYS A 347 16.20 9.90 4.35
N ILE A 348 15.44 9.17 5.17
CA ILE A 348 16.00 8.23 6.15
C ILE A 348 15.82 6.78 5.70
N MET A 349 16.85 5.96 5.97
CA MET A 349 16.81 4.51 5.76
C MET A 349 17.46 3.80 6.96
N ALA A 350 16.98 2.60 7.25
CA ALA A 350 17.61 1.65 8.14
C ALA A 350 18.21 0.50 7.31
N GLY A 351 19.17 -0.22 7.88
CA GLY A 351 19.64 -1.46 7.29
C GLY A 351 20.45 -2.30 8.27
N VAL A 352 20.79 -3.51 7.85
CA VAL A 352 21.48 -4.49 8.68
C VAL A 352 22.43 -5.35 7.83
N SER A 353 23.55 -5.77 8.44
CA SER A 353 24.45 -6.78 7.87
C SER A 353 24.88 -7.79 8.92
N SER A 354 25.12 -9.03 8.49
CA SER A 354 25.79 -10.06 9.32
C SER A 354 27.31 -9.94 9.29
N ASN A 355 27.86 -9.18 8.34
CA ASN A 355 29.26 -8.82 8.28
C ASN A 355 29.53 -7.57 9.14
N LEU A 356 30.02 -7.76 10.35
CA LEU A 356 30.36 -6.66 11.28
C LEU A 356 31.40 -5.66 10.70
N THR A 357 32.19 -6.08 9.69
CA THR A 357 33.14 -5.19 9.01
C THR A 357 32.55 -4.43 7.82
N ALA A 358 31.29 -4.67 7.46
CA ALA A 358 30.63 -3.98 6.36
C ALA A 358 30.52 -2.46 6.61
N THR A 359 30.64 -1.69 5.53
CA THR A 359 30.42 -0.24 5.50
C THR A 359 29.02 0.14 5.03
N GLU A 360 28.26 -0.84 4.54
CA GLU A 360 26.91 -0.73 3.98
C GLU A 360 26.06 -1.92 4.45
N PRO A 361 24.72 -1.80 4.49
CA PRO A 361 23.81 -2.92 4.77
C PRO A 361 23.82 -4.04 3.72
N ASP A 362 23.55 -5.28 4.15
CA ASP A 362 23.12 -6.38 3.26
C ASP A 362 21.62 -6.25 2.92
N TYR A 363 20.82 -5.77 3.87
CA TYR A 363 19.37 -5.57 3.77
C TYR A 363 18.98 -4.16 4.21
N TYR A 364 18.07 -3.53 3.47
CA TYR A 364 17.65 -2.13 3.65
C TYR A 364 16.15 -2.04 3.96
N MET A 365 15.76 -1.03 4.73
CA MET A 365 14.38 -0.70 5.06
C MET A 365 14.16 0.82 4.97
N SER A 366 13.23 1.24 4.11
CA SER A 366 12.78 2.63 3.98
C SER A 366 11.53 2.89 4.82
N PHE A 367 11.32 4.15 5.21
CA PHE A 367 10.13 4.58 5.94
C PHE A 367 9.26 5.50 5.08
N PRO A 368 7.92 5.48 5.21
CA PRO A 368 7.00 6.40 4.51
C PRO A 368 6.95 7.80 5.14
N ILE A 369 7.94 8.12 5.99
CA ILE A 369 8.13 9.40 6.68
C ILE A 369 9.59 9.82 6.52
N VAL A 370 9.84 11.13 6.41
CA VAL A 370 11.16 11.68 6.05
C VAL A 370 11.70 10.98 4.79
N ASP A 371 10.92 11.02 3.70
CA ASP A 371 11.33 10.54 2.38
C ASP A 371 11.19 11.69 1.36
N TYR A 372 12.06 12.71 1.49
CA TYR A 372 12.06 13.93 0.67
C TYR A 372 10.70 14.68 0.69
N GLN A 373 10.21 14.90 1.91
CA GLN A 373 8.81 15.23 2.24
C GLN A 373 8.69 16.54 3.07
N GLY A 374 7.48 17.04 3.25
CA GLY A 374 7.19 18.15 4.18
C GLY A 374 7.63 19.56 3.75
N GLY A 375 8.12 19.76 2.52
CA GLY A 375 8.48 21.10 2.01
C GLY A 375 9.76 21.71 2.60
N GLU A 376 10.22 22.79 1.96
CA GLU A 376 11.48 23.50 2.29
C GLU A 376 11.43 24.20 3.69
N GLN A 377 11.55 23.44 4.78
CA GLN A 377 11.43 23.89 6.17
C GLN A 377 12.36 23.15 7.12
N SER A 378 12.66 23.73 8.28
CA SER A 378 13.30 23.02 9.40
C SER A 378 12.48 21.80 9.83
N MET A 379 13.10 20.77 10.44
CA MET A 379 12.46 19.47 10.73
C MET A 379 11.04 19.58 11.33
N GLN A 380 10.85 20.31 12.42
CA GLN A 380 9.55 20.53 13.08
C GLN A 380 8.71 21.67 12.48
N GLY A 381 9.11 22.21 11.33
CA GLY A 381 8.44 23.29 10.61
C GLY A 381 9.10 24.66 10.77
N GLY A 382 8.73 25.61 9.92
CA GLY A 382 9.27 26.97 9.94
C GLY A 382 10.79 27.04 9.68
N THR A 383 11.46 28.04 10.29
CA THR A 383 12.89 28.33 10.08
C THR A 383 13.68 28.62 11.38
N GLU A 384 13.04 28.45 12.54
CA GLU A 384 13.65 28.74 13.84
C GLU A 384 14.67 27.67 14.23
N GLU A 385 15.70 28.04 14.99
CA GLU A 385 16.84 27.15 15.29
C GLU A 385 16.41 25.88 16.04
N ASP A 386 15.55 26.01 17.05
CA ASP A 386 15.02 24.89 17.85
C ASP A 386 14.20 23.92 16.98
N ALA A 387 13.56 24.41 15.90
CA ALA A 387 12.73 23.60 15.01
C ALA A 387 13.55 22.74 14.03
N LYS A 388 14.88 22.91 13.96
CA LYS A 388 15.78 22.07 13.15
C LYS A 388 16.10 20.74 13.81
N TYR A 389 15.87 20.63 15.12
CA TYR A 389 16.06 19.41 15.89
C TYR A 389 14.81 18.53 15.78
N ILE A 390 15.00 17.21 15.71
CA ILE A 390 13.93 16.22 15.85
C ILE A 390 14.48 14.98 16.53
N GLU A 391 13.73 14.44 17.49
CA GLU A 391 13.98 13.09 18.03
C GLU A 391 12.97 12.11 17.43
N LEU A 392 13.48 11.08 16.75
CA LEU A 392 12.71 10.05 16.05
C LEU A 392 12.80 8.71 16.77
N GLY A 393 11.69 7.98 16.76
CA GLY A 393 11.65 6.53 16.99
C GLY A 393 11.30 5.82 15.70
N LEU A 394 12.08 4.80 15.30
CA LEU A 394 11.82 3.98 14.12
C LEU A 394 11.78 2.50 14.53
N ASP A 395 10.79 1.75 14.08
CA ASP A 395 10.76 0.31 14.30
C ASP A 395 11.59 -0.41 13.23
N VAL A 396 12.53 -1.23 13.68
CA VAL A 396 13.42 -2.02 12.82
C VAL A 396 13.30 -3.52 13.08
N SER A 397 12.29 -3.94 13.84
CA SER A 397 11.97 -5.35 14.08
C SER A 397 11.86 -6.17 12.77
N PRO A 398 11.29 -5.66 11.65
CA PRO A 398 11.23 -6.41 10.40
C PRO A 398 12.60 -6.85 9.84
N LEU A 399 13.69 -6.12 10.14
CA LEU A 399 15.04 -6.49 9.72
C LEU A 399 15.54 -7.80 10.35
N LEU A 400 14.90 -8.27 11.43
CA LEU A 400 15.26 -9.53 12.10
C LEU A 400 14.91 -10.77 11.28
N HIS A 401 13.97 -10.68 10.33
CA HIS A 401 13.48 -11.85 9.57
C HIS A 401 14.55 -12.51 8.70
N HIS A 402 15.62 -11.76 8.37
CA HIS A 402 16.74 -12.25 7.58
C HIS A 402 17.74 -13.11 8.39
N PHE A 403 17.58 -13.21 9.72
CA PHE A 403 18.59 -13.80 10.61
C PHE A 403 18.00 -14.70 11.69
N ASN A 404 18.83 -15.64 12.17
CA ASN A 404 18.48 -16.43 13.34
C ASN A 404 18.70 -15.62 14.63
N SER A 405 17.83 -15.82 15.63
CA SER A 405 18.01 -15.29 16.99
C SER A 405 19.40 -15.60 17.58
N GLY A 406 20.04 -14.59 18.18
CA GLY A 406 21.41 -14.70 18.71
C GLY A 406 22.53 -14.58 17.66
N THR A 407 22.22 -14.21 16.42
CA THR A 407 23.23 -13.84 15.39
C THR A 407 23.84 -12.47 15.71
N PRO A 408 25.17 -12.30 15.70
CA PRO A 408 25.78 -10.97 15.77
C PRO A 408 25.53 -10.19 14.48
N LEU A 409 25.00 -8.97 14.62
CA LEU A 409 24.58 -8.11 13.51
C LEU A 409 25.13 -6.70 13.68
N LYS A 410 25.27 -6.00 12.56
CA LYS A 410 25.56 -4.58 12.50
C LYS A 410 24.36 -3.84 11.92
N PHE A 411 23.78 -2.96 12.73
CA PHE A 411 22.63 -2.14 12.40
C PHE A 411 23.10 -0.77 11.94
N PHE A 412 22.54 -0.28 10.85
CA PHE A 412 22.88 0.99 10.20
C PHE A 412 21.68 1.93 10.21
N PHE A 413 21.93 3.19 10.49
CA PHE A 413 21.01 4.30 10.23
C PHE A 413 21.66 5.22 9.19
N GLN A 414 20.89 5.57 8.16
CA GLN A 414 21.37 6.33 7.00
C GLN A 414 20.49 7.55 6.76
N VAL A 415 21.14 8.69 6.51
CA VAL A 415 20.52 9.91 5.99
C VAL A 415 21.06 10.11 4.57
N LEU A 416 20.16 10.07 3.59
CA LEU A 416 20.47 10.35 2.19
C LEU A 416 20.08 11.80 1.92
N GLU A 417 21.03 12.62 1.49
CA GLU A 417 20.82 14.05 1.25
C GLU A 417 20.75 14.39 -0.24
N ASN A 418 19.85 15.30 -0.60
CA ASN A 418 19.47 15.64 -1.96
C ASN A 418 19.20 17.14 -2.07
N ASP A 419 20.28 17.90 -2.26
CA ASP A 419 20.36 19.34 -2.07
C ASP A 419 21.41 19.98 -3.00
N ASP A 420 21.15 19.94 -4.31
CA ASP A 420 21.96 20.65 -5.32
C ASP A 420 22.06 22.16 -5.07
N ASP A 421 21.07 22.73 -4.37
CA ASP A 421 20.99 24.15 -4.05
C ASP A 421 21.79 24.56 -2.79
N SER A 422 22.25 23.59 -1.98
CA SER A 422 22.89 23.80 -0.67
C SER A 422 22.06 24.65 0.30
N TRP A 423 20.76 24.34 0.41
CA TRP A 423 19.82 24.97 1.36
C TRP A 423 19.72 24.21 2.69
N GLY A 424 20.03 22.92 2.67
CA GLY A 424 20.12 22.04 3.82
C GLY A 424 21.51 22.05 4.44
N SER A 425 21.56 21.70 5.72
CA SER A 425 22.80 21.43 6.47
C SER A 425 22.44 20.84 7.83
N GLY A 426 23.28 19.93 8.34
CA GLY A 426 23.11 19.42 9.69
C GLY A 426 23.93 18.18 10.01
N GLU A 427 23.45 17.41 10.98
CA GLU A 427 24.21 16.32 11.60
C GLU A 427 23.29 15.29 12.29
N ILE A 428 23.72 14.03 12.28
CA ILE A 428 23.19 12.98 13.14
C ILE A 428 23.82 13.18 14.52
N GLN A 429 23.06 13.73 15.47
CA GLN A 429 23.58 14.10 16.78
C GLN A 429 23.80 12.88 17.66
N SER A 430 22.83 11.96 17.69
CA SER A 430 22.98 10.64 18.28
C SER A 430 22.12 9.60 17.59
N PHE A 431 22.56 8.35 17.66
CA PHE A 431 21.86 7.17 17.19
C PHE A 431 22.03 6.06 18.24
N SER A 432 20.94 5.38 18.59
CA SER A 432 20.94 4.20 19.45
C SER A 432 20.00 3.13 18.89
N LEU A 433 20.35 1.87 19.06
CA LEU A 433 19.42 0.74 18.95
C LEU A 433 18.83 0.45 20.35
N ILE A 434 17.51 0.21 20.45
CA ILE A 434 16.87 -0.19 21.71
C ILE A 434 16.26 -1.58 21.54
N ASP A 435 16.63 -2.49 22.44
CA ASP A 435 16.16 -3.88 22.48
C ASP A 435 15.14 -4.10 23.60
N TYR A 436 13.98 -4.64 23.25
CA TYR A 436 12.84 -4.85 24.13
C TYR A 436 12.68 -6.30 24.62
N TYR A 437 13.49 -7.25 24.14
CA TYR A 437 13.29 -8.69 24.38
C TYR A 437 13.30 -9.07 25.87
N THR A 438 14.10 -8.39 26.69
CA THR A 438 14.22 -8.73 28.13
C THR A 438 13.03 -8.27 28.98
N GLY A 439 12.02 -7.64 28.39
CA GLY A 439 10.89 -7.03 29.12
C GLY A 439 11.25 -5.70 29.81
N SER A 440 12.45 -5.19 29.57
CA SER A 440 12.87 -3.82 29.88
C SER A 440 13.76 -3.33 28.73
N PRO A 441 13.60 -2.09 28.25
CA PRO A 441 14.37 -1.58 27.13
C PRO A 441 15.86 -1.48 27.50
N VAL A 442 16.72 -2.02 26.63
CA VAL A 442 18.18 -1.90 26.73
C VAL A 442 18.68 -1.07 25.56
N GLU A 443 19.32 0.07 25.86
CA GLU A 443 19.84 1.00 24.85
C GLU A 443 21.31 0.71 24.52
N TYR A 444 21.58 0.55 23.22
CA TYR A 444 22.90 0.36 22.61
C TYR A 444 23.23 1.60 21.78
N ALA A 445 23.89 2.58 22.41
CA ALA A 445 24.27 3.82 21.76
C ALA A 445 25.43 3.64 20.77
N CYS A 446 25.35 4.33 19.64
CA CYS A 446 26.45 4.49 18.69
C CYS A 446 27.64 5.20 19.37
N SER A 447 28.86 4.80 18.99
CA SER A 447 30.08 5.47 19.44
C SER A 447 30.34 6.80 18.72
N GLU A 448 29.67 7.02 17.60
CA GLU A 448 29.71 8.24 16.79
C GLU A 448 28.57 9.19 17.18
N SER A 449 28.86 10.49 17.18
CA SER A 449 27.90 11.54 17.54
C SER A 449 28.26 12.84 16.84
N ASN A 450 27.24 13.64 16.50
CA ASN A 450 27.38 14.88 15.71
C ASN A 450 28.09 14.61 14.36
N VAL A 451 27.67 13.54 13.68
CA VAL A 451 28.19 13.16 12.36
C VAL A 451 27.52 14.05 11.31
N SER A 452 28.30 14.94 10.71
CA SER A 452 27.79 15.88 9.70
C SER A 452 27.15 15.15 8.51
N ILE A 453 26.03 15.69 8.05
CA ILE A 453 25.37 15.21 6.83
C ILE A 453 26.23 15.59 5.62
N VAL A 454 26.46 14.60 4.75
CA VAL A 454 27.31 14.74 3.55
C VAL A 454 26.49 15.39 2.45
N GLN A 455 26.97 16.52 1.93
CA GLN A 455 26.28 17.24 0.86
C GLN A 455 26.05 16.34 -0.35
N ASN A 456 24.79 16.16 -0.78
CA ASN A 456 24.41 15.29 -1.90
C ASN A 456 25.00 13.87 -1.79
N GLY A 457 24.86 13.24 -0.62
CA GLY A 457 25.45 11.93 -0.36
C GLY A 457 24.77 11.19 0.79
N VAL A 458 25.34 10.04 1.16
CA VAL A 458 24.82 9.18 2.22
C VAL A 458 25.67 9.33 3.48
N THR A 459 25.08 9.82 4.57
CA THR A 459 25.69 9.77 5.90
C THR A 459 25.18 8.54 6.64
N THR A 460 26.11 7.66 7.01
CA THR A 460 25.81 6.38 7.67
C THR A 460 26.44 6.36 9.06
N VAL A 461 25.69 5.92 10.07
CA VAL A 461 26.19 5.56 11.41
C VAL A 461 25.73 4.14 11.76
N SER A 462 26.45 3.46 12.67
CA SER A 462 26.15 2.04 12.96
C SER A 462 26.35 1.61 14.41
N VAL A 463 25.64 0.55 14.81
CA VAL A 463 25.72 -0.11 16.11
C VAL A 463 25.83 -1.62 15.89
N GLU A 464 26.79 -2.28 16.54
CA GLU A 464 26.88 -3.74 16.59
C GLU A 464 26.05 -4.26 17.78
N HIS A 465 25.18 -5.24 17.54
CA HIS A 465 24.38 -5.90 18.57
C HIS A 465 24.16 -7.38 18.24
N THR A 466 23.87 -8.19 19.24
CA THR A 466 23.48 -9.61 19.09
C THR A 466 22.06 -9.76 19.66
N PRO A 467 21.01 -9.43 18.89
CA PRO A 467 19.64 -9.49 19.38
C PRO A 467 19.23 -10.93 19.65
N VAL A 468 18.48 -11.11 20.73
CA VAL A 468 17.76 -12.34 21.01
C VAL A 468 16.29 -12.03 20.85
N PHE A 469 15.58 -12.90 20.14
CA PHE A 469 14.16 -12.81 19.88
C PHE A 469 13.54 -14.20 19.79
N ASP A 470 12.22 -14.27 19.84
CA ASP A 470 11.44 -15.49 19.63
C ASP A 470 10.65 -15.29 18.32
N SER A 471 10.88 -16.17 17.35
CA SER A 471 10.16 -16.20 16.07
C SER A 471 9.07 -17.27 16.13
N PRO A 472 8.02 -17.20 15.29
CA PRO A 472 7.23 -18.40 15.03
C PRO A 472 8.10 -19.50 14.41
N GLU A 473 7.67 -20.76 14.53
CA GLU A 473 8.26 -21.94 13.90
C GLU A 473 7.11 -22.85 13.44
N ILE A 474 7.06 -23.18 12.15
CA ILE A 474 6.08 -24.11 11.58
C ILE A 474 6.42 -25.54 12.04
N THR A 475 5.61 -26.08 12.96
CA THR A 475 5.83 -27.41 13.55
C THR A 475 5.35 -28.55 12.66
N THR A 476 4.42 -28.29 11.73
CA THR A 476 4.03 -29.27 10.70
C THR A 476 5.27 -29.78 9.96
N ALA A 477 5.52 -31.09 10.00
CA ALA A 477 6.72 -31.71 9.41
C ALA A 477 6.45 -32.42 8.08
N THR A 478 5.24 -32.96 7.91
CA THR A 478 4.80 -33.73 6.74
C THR A 478 3.30 -33.57 6.57
N LEU A 479 2.85 -33.41 5.34
CA LEU A 479 1.42 -33.47 5.01
C LEU A 479 1.01 -34.94 4.73
N PRO A 480 -0.19 -35.36 5.15
CA PRO A 480 -0.78 -36.61 4.67
C PRO A 480 -0.95 -36.60 3.14
N ASN A 481 -0.95 -37.79 2.52
CA ASN A 481 -1.33 -37.90 1.11
C ASN A 481 -2.79 -37.46 0.92
N ALA A 482 -3.06 -36.68 -0.13
CA ALA A 482 -4.42 -36.30 -0.49
C ALA A 482 -5.05 -37.36 -1.39
N ASN A 483 -6.31 -37.73 -1.15
CA ASN A 483 -6.98 -38.75 -1.96
C ASN A 483 -7.56 -38.13 -3.23
N VAL A 484 -7.25 -38.67 -4.41
CA VAL A 484 -7.75 -38.13 -5.69
C VAL A 484 -9.29 -38.18 -5.72
N TYR A 485 -9.92 -37.12 -6.22
CA TYR A 485 -11.37 -36.88 -6.26
C TYR A 485 -12.06 -36.84 -4.88
N HIS A 486 -11.32 -36.58 -3.80
CA HIS A 486 -11.85 -36.40 -2.46
C HIS A 486 -11.36 -35.08 -1.86
N ASP A 487 -12.16 -34.50 -0.99
CA ASP A 487 -11.77 -33.28 -0.27
C ASP A 487 -10.65 -33.59 0.73
N TYR A 488 -9.63 -32.74 0.70
CA TYR A 488 -8.49 -32.74 1.59
C TYR A 488 -8.64 -31.56 2.56
N GLU A 489 -8.41 -31.81 3.84
CA GLU A 489 -8.36 -30.79 4.90
C GLU A 489 -7.21 -31.13 5.85
N TYR A 490 -6.34 -30.15 6.14
CA TYR A 490 -5.26 -30.28 7.11
C TYR A 490 -5.01 -28.96 7.83
N GLN A 491 -5.03 -28.98 9.16
CA GLN A 491 -4.71 -27.82 9.99
C GLN A 491 -3.20 -27.69 10.16
N MET A 492 -2.62 -26.59 9.68
CA MET A 492 -1.23 -26.24 9.89
C MET A 492 -0.99 -25.82 11.34
N GLU A 493 0.19 -26.15 11.88
CA GLU A 493 0.59 -25.88 13.25
C GLU A 493 1.90 -25.09 13.31
N ALA A 494 1.96 -24.12 14.23
CA ALA A 494 3.17 -23.36 14.55
C ALA A 494 3.27 -23.11 16.07
N THR A 495 4.48 -22.81 16.53
CA THR A 495 4.84 -22.46 17.92
C THR A 495 5.76 -21.25 17.94
N GLY A 496 6.02 -20.65 19.11
CA GLY A 496 6.95 -19.52 19.25
C GLY A 496 6.39 -18.19 18.75
N GLY A 497 7.10 -17.09 19.00
CA GLY A 497 6.65 -15.75 18.66
C GLY A 497 5.38 -15.35 19.40
N THR A 498 4.54 -14.54 18.76
CA THR A 498 3.40 -13.84 19.36
C THR A 498 2.10 -14.15 18.59
N SER A 499 1.19 -14.87 19.23
CA SER A 499 -0.17 -15.12 18.71
C SER A 499 -1.00 -13.82 18.62
N PRO A 500 -1.97 -13.67 17.69
CA PRO A 500 -2.35 -14.63 16.64
C PRO A 500 -1.31 -14.77 15.52
N TYR A 501 -1.29 -15.96 14.91
CA TYR A 501 -0.59 -16.19 13.65
C TYR A 501 -1.50 -15.87 12.48
N ARG A 502 -0.90 -15.43 11.37
CA ARG A 502 -1.49 -15.38 10.03
C ARG A 502 -0.74 -16.34 9.13
N TRP A 503 -1.46 -17.26 8.52
CA TRP A 503 -0.93 -18.20 7.53
C TRP A 503 -1.21 -17.70 6.11
N GLU A 504 -0.24 -17.90 5.24
CA GLU A 504 -0.35 -17.64 3.81
C GLU A 504 0.60 -18.59 3.04
N PHE A 505 0.33 -18.84 1.76
CA PHE A 505 1.36 -19.47 0.93
C PHE A 505 2.52 -18.49 0.78
N ASP A 506 3.74 -19.00 0.80
CA ASP A 506 4.90 -18.16 0.54
C ASP A 506 4.96 -17.85 -0.96
N MET A 507 4.61 -16.61 -1.32
CA MET A 507 4.65 -16.08 -2.68
C MET A 507 5.76 -15.03 -2.86
N ASP A 508 6.61 -14.82 -1.84
CA ASP A 508 7.72 -13.88 -1.95
C ASP A 508 8.75 -14.42 -2.95
N TYR A 509 9.14 -13.59 -3.92
CA TYR A 509 10.20 -13.95 -4.86
C TYR A 509 11.53 -14.15 -4.13
N SER A 510 12.20 -15.28 -4.36
CA SER A 510 13.56 -15.46 -3.84
C SER A 510 14.54 -14.68 -4.72
N MET A 511 15.20 -13.68 -4.13
CA MET A 511 16.18 -12.83 -4.82
C MET A 511 17.61 -13.34 -4.64
N SER A 512 18.41 -13.32 -5.71
CA SER A 512 19.87 -13.55 -5.65
C SER A 512 20.64 -12.63 -6.61
N GLU A 513 21.92 -12.37 -6.33
CA GLU A 513 22.78 -11.57 -7.22
C GLU A 513 23.25 -12.41 -8.42
N MET A 514 23.16 -11.84 -9.63
CA MET A 514 23.52 -12.52 -10.88
C MET A 514 24.85 -11.99 -11.46
N ALA A 515 25.71 -12.89 -11.91
CA ALA A 515 27.06 -12.56 -12.40
C ALA A 515 27.16 -12.32 -13.93
N GLY A 516 26.03 -12.20 -14.64
CA GLY A 516 25.97 -12.13 -16.10
C GLY A 516 25.03 -11.04 -16.61
N ALA A 517 25.46 -10.31 -17.64
CA ALA A 517 24.64 -9.30 -18.30
C ALA A 517 23.54 -9.92 -19.18
N LEU A 518 22.41 -9.24 -19.26
CA LEU A 518 21.25 -9.65 -20.05
C LEU A 518 21.47 -9.48 -21.58
N PRO A 519 20.69 -10.19 -22.43
CA PRO A 519 20.70 -10.00 -23.88
C PRO A 519 20.48 -8.54 -24.30
N ALA A 520 21.28 -8.04 -25.24
CA ALA A 520 21.27 -6.64 -25.64
C ALA A 520 19.98 -6.22 -26.38
N ALA A 521 19.08 -5.55 -25.67
CA ALA A 521 17.88 -4.92 -26.22
C ALA A 521 18.24 -3.65 -27.00
N THR A 522 17.96 -3.66 -28.32
CA THR A 522 18.29 -2.55 -29.24
C THR A 522 17.16 -2.18 -30.20
N THR A 523 16.08 -2.95 -30.24
CA THR A 523 14.89 -2.64 -31.05
C THR A 523 14.01 -1.67 -30.26
N ASN A 524 13.64 -0.51 -30.81
CA ASN A 524 12.73 0.41 -30.09
C ASN A 524 11.42 -0.29 -29.72
N LEU A 525 11.01 -0.17 -28.45
CA LEU A 525 9.72 -0.63 -27.95
C LEU A 525 8.76 0.57 -27.85
N SER A 526 7.57 0.45 -28.42
CA SER A 526 6.54 1.48 -28.34
C SER A 526 5.15 0.87 -28.34
N GLY A 527 4.36 1.19 -27.31
CA GLY A 527 3.01 0.68 -27.10
C GLY A 527 2.60 0.92 -25.65
N THR A 528 1.30 0.88 -25.37
CA THR A 528 0.78 0.96 -23.98
C THR A 528 0.65 -0.43 -23.37
N TYR A 529 0.21 -1.41 -24.16
CA TYR A 529 0.20 -2.84 -23.85
C TYR A 529 1.14 -3.56 -24.82
N ILE A 530 1.89 -4.54 -24.31
CA ILE A 530 2.89 -5.31 -25.04
C ILE A 530 2.54 -6.80 -24.86
N ASP A 531 2.21 -7.49 -25.95
CA ASP A 531 2.02 -8.94 -25.95
C ASP A 531 3.36 -9.67 -25.72
N LEU A 532 3.35 -10.70 -24.87
CA LEU A 532 4.47 -11.61 -24.69
C LEU A 532 4.39 -12.79 -25.67
N PRO A 533 5.53 -13.39 -26.08
CA PRO A 533 5.53 -14.58 -26.92
C PRO A 533 5.20 -15.88 -26.16
N PHE A 534 4.99 -15.78 -24.84
CA PHE A 534 4.69 -16.84 -23.89
C PHE A 534 3.69 -16.34 -22.83
N GLU A 535 3.11 -17.26 -22.07
CA GLU A 535 2.36 -16.97 -20.85
C GLU A 535 3.35 -16.75 -19.68
N PHE A 536 3.16 -15.68 -18.91
CA PHE A 536 4.04 -15.26 -17.81
C PHE A 536 3.32 -15.34 -16.46
N GLU A 537 3.87 -16.14 -15.55
CA GLU A 537 3.34 -16.29 -14.19
C GLU A 537 3.83 -15.16 -13.28
N PHE A 538 2.89 -14.43 -12.67
CA PHE A 538 3.21 -13.36 -11.71
C PHE A 538 2.29 -13.41 -10.49
N TYR A 539 2.84 -13.82 -9.34
CA TYR A 539 2.11 -14.01 -8.08
C TYR A 539 0.83 -14.87 -8.21
N GLY A 540 0.94 -16.02 -8.91
CA GLY A 540 -0.18 -16.97 -9.06
C GLY A 540 -1.25 -16.55 -10.08
N GLU A 541 -0.98 -15.55 -10.92
CA GLU A 541 -1.81 -15.20 -12.07
C GLU A 541 -1.01 -15.26 -13.37
N THR A 542 -1.60 -15.83 -14.41
CA THR A 542 -1.03 -15.96 -15.76
C THR A 542 -1.31 -14.72 -16.61
N TYR A 543 -0.28 -14.17 -17.25
CA TYR A 543 -0.36 -12.98 -18.11
C TYR A 543 0.17 -13.23 -19.53
N THR A 544 -0.59 -12.82 -20.54
CA THR A 544 -0.19 -12.89 -21.96
C THR A 544 0.60 -11.65 -22.43
N GLY A 545 0.90 -10.72 -21.53
CA GLY A 545 1.43 -9.41 -21.86
C GLY A 545 1.34 -8.43 -20.68
N PHE A 546 1.97 -7.27 -20.83
CA PHE A 546 2.09 -6.27 -19.77
C PHE A 546 1.86 -4.85 -20.28
N TYR A 547 1.54 -3.93 -19.37
CA TYR A 547 1.42 -2.51 -19.65
C TYR A 547 2.75 -1.79 -19.42
N LEU A 548 3.34 -1.27 -20.49
CA LEU A 548 4.63 -0.59 -20.45
C LEU A 548 4.50 0.84 -19.93
N LYS A 549 5.33 1.22 -18.95
CA LYS A 549 5.57 2.63 -18.62
C LYS A 549 7.00 3.02 -19.00
N THR A 550 7.15 4.19 -19.62
CA THR A 550 8.46 4.68 -20.10
C THR A 550 9.38 5.16 -18.97
N ASN A 551 8.90 5.24 -17.74
CA ASN A 551 9.66 5.67 -16.56
C ASN A 551 10.18 4.51 -15.70
N GLY A 552 10.50 3.36 -16.31
CA GLY A 552 11.19 2.25 -15.65
C GLY A 552 10.32 1.22 -14.93
N LEU A 553 9.05 1.08 -15.33
CA LEU A 553 8.04 0.18 -14.73
C LEU A 553 7.29 -0.61 -15.81
N ILE A 554 6.94 -1.86 -15.51
CA ILE A 554 5.83 -2.57 -16.16
C ILE A 554 4.73 -2.90 -15.15
N ASP A 555 3.50 -2.94 -15.64
CA ASP A 555 2.29 -3.03 -14.84
C ASP A 555 1.37 -4.12 -15.40
N PHE A 556 0.74 -4.91 -14.52
CA PHE A 556 -0.04 -6.08 -14.94
C PHE A 556 -1.56 -5.87 -14.89
N THR A 557 -2.06 -4.83 -14.22
CA THR A 557 -3.51 -4.61 -14.08
C THR A 557 -4.11 -3.91 -15.29
N GLY A 558 -3.39 -2.99 -15.94
CA GLY A 558 -3.87 -2.26 -17.11
C GLY A 558 -4.90 -1.18 -16.85
N GLU A 559 -5.42 -1.13 -15.62
CA GLU A 559 -6.37 -0.12 -15.18
C GLU A 559 -5.69 1.27 -15.10
N SER A 560 -6.37 2.27 -15.65
CA SER A 560 -5.97 3.68 -15.50
C SER A 560 -6.31 4.14 -14.10
N TYR A 561 -5.30 4.31 -13.22
CA TYR A 561 -5.58 4.38 -11.80
C TYR A 561 -4.56 5.19 -10.97
N SER A 562 -4.80 6.49 -10.64
CA SER A 562 -4.17 7.56 -9.76
C SER A 562 -4.32 7.46 -8.26
N LEU A 563 -3.37 7.80 -7.39
CA LEU A 563 -2.64 9.03 -7.11
C LEU A 563 -3.34 10.21 -6.39
N PRO A 564 -4.48 10.11 -5.66
CA PRO A 564 -5.04 11.21 -4.89
C PRO A 564 -4.00 12.02 -4.11
N TYR A 565 -3.80 13.28 -4.50
CA TYR A 565 -2.89 14.23 -3.83
C TYR A 565 -1.42 13.83 -3.71
N ASN A 566 -0.94 12.76 -4.36
CA ASN A 566 0.46 12.33 -4.25
C ASN A 566 1.40 13.10 -5.20
N ASN A 567 0.98 14.27 -5.68
CA ASN A 567 1.65 14.99 -6.78
C ASN A 567 2.77 15.94 -6.33
N ASN A 568 3.01 16.06 -5.03
CA ASN A 568 3.94 17.04 -4.45
C ASN A 568 5.12 16.40 -3.68
N SER A 569 5.08 15.09 -3.46
CA SER A 569 6.10 14.34 -2.73
C SER A 569 7.05 13.66 -3.71
N TRP A 570 8.36 13.73 -3.43
CA TRP A 570 9.35 13.10 -4.28
C TRP A 570 9.30 11.56 -4.12
N SER A 571 8.81 11.05 -2.97
CA SER A 571 8.59 9.61 -2.71
C SER A 571 7.36 9.00 -3.38
N ALA A 572 6.65 9.76 -4.24
CA ALA A 572 5.40 9.33 -4.87
C ALA A 572 5.48 7.97 -5.58
N ASN A 573 6.64 7.68 -6.21
CA ASN A 573 6.90 6.42 -6.91
C ASN A 573 7.07 5.24 -5.93
N SER A 574 7.69 5.45 -4.76
CA SER A 574 7.85 4.44 -3.72
C SER A 574 6.50 3.95 -3.21
N VAL A 575 5.59 4.89 -2.92
CA VAL A 575 4.22 4.58 -2.49
C VAL A 575 3.43 3.87 -3.60
N SER A 576 3.56 4.33 -4.85
CA SER A 576 2.94 3.68 -6.01
C SER A 576 3.43 2.24 -6.20
N PHE A 577 4.74 1.98 -6.10
CA PHE A 577 5.31 0.63 -6.22
C PHE A 577 4.80 -0.33 -5.15
N LEU A 578 4.80 0.07 -3.87
CA LEU A 578 4.28 -0.76 -2.77
C LEU A 578 2.80 -1.11 -2.92
N HIS A 579 2.05 -0.28 -3.64
CA HIS A 579 0.65 -0.51 -3.91
C HIS A 579 0.39 -1.24 -5.23
N ARG A 580 1.26 -1.24 -6.25
CA ARG A 580 0.93 -1.81 -7.58
C ARG A 580 1.50 -3.19 -7.85
N LYS A 581 0.65 -4.09 -8.38
CA LYS A 581 1.05 -5.36 -9.03
C LYS A 581 1.91 -5.07 -10.28
N SER A 582 3.22 -5.02 -10.08
CA SER A 582 4.16 -4.39 -11.01
C SER A 582 5.60 -4.84 -10.80
N ILE A 583 6.45 -4.59 -11.81
CA ILE A 583 7.90 -4.80 -11.73
C ILE A 583 8.58 -3.49 -12.13
N ALA A 584 9.45 -3.00 -11.24
CA ALA A 584 10.20 -1.76 -11.40
C ALA A 584 11.67 -2.08 -11.69
N ALA A 585 12.17 -1.71 -12.86
CA ALA A 585 13.61 -1.75 -13.16
C ALA A 585 14.32 -0.48 -12.64
N PHE A 586 13.67 0.68 -12.82
CA PHE A 586 14.10 1.98 -12.30
C PHE A 586 12.90 2.94 -12.29
N PHE A 587 11.88 2.63 -11.50
CA PHE A 587 10.62 3.37 -11.50
C PHE A 587 10.82 4.76 -10.88
N SER A 588 10.79 5.81 -11.70
CA SER A 588 11.17 7.17 -11.29
C SER A 588 10.26 8.26 -11.87
N ASN A 589 10.55 9.52 -11.54
CA ASN A 589 9.90 10.70 -12.13
C ASN A 589 10.33 10.98 -13.59
N THR A 590 11.34 10.28 -14.11
CA THR A 590 11.98 10.52 -15.41
C THR A 590 11.51 9.50 -16.46
N THR A 591 11.24 9.95 -17.69
CA THR A 591 10.91 9.05 -18.82
C THR A 591 12.14 8.75 -19.67
N PHE A 592 12.32 7.48 -20.04
CA PHE A 592 13.44 6.96 -20.80
C PHE A 592 13.04 6.53 -22.22
N ASN A 593 14.02 6.33 -23.10
CA ASN A 593 13.80 5.58 -24.33
C ASN A 593 13.71 4.09 -23.95
N VAL A 594 12.80 3.35 -24.59
CA VAL A 594 12.60 1.93 -24.28
C VAL A 594 12.99 1.08 -25.49
N TYR A 595 13.75 0.03 -25.24
CA TYR A 595 14.17 -0.96 -26.21
C TYR A 595 13.75 -2.36 -25.76
N TYR A 596 13.71 -3.31 -26.69
CA TYR A 596 13.50 -4.71 -26.38
C TYR A 596 14.34 -5.66 -27.24
N THR A 597 14.43 -6.90 -26.77
CA THR A 597 14.75 -8.11 -27.55
C THR A 597 14.02 -9.29 -26.93
N SER A 598 13.62 -10.29 -27.71
CA SER A 598 12.87 -11.43 -27.20
C SER A 598 13.27 -12.75 -27.87
N GLY A 599 13.07 -13.85 -27.16
CA GLY A 599 13.18 -15.23 -27.64
C GLY A 599 11.83 -15.93 -27.71
N ALA A 600 11.84 -17.26 -27.67
CA ALA A 600 10.64 -18.06 -27.46
C ALA A 600 10.18 -17.99 -25.99
N ASP A 601 11.14 -18.03 -25.06
CA ASP A 601 10.89 -18.24 -23.63
C ASP A 601 11.37 -17.06 -22.76
N TYR A 602 11.81 -15.94 -23.38
CA TYR A 602 12.27 -14.74 -22.66
C TYR A 602 11.92 -13.43 -23.39
N TYR A 603 11.77 -12.35 -22.62
CA TYR A 603 11.54 -10.99 -23.12
C TYR A 603 12.37 -9.97 -22.31
N VAL A 604 13.32 -9.30 -22.95
CA VAL A 604 14.14 -8.25 -22.33
C VAL A 604 13.61 -6.87 -22.70
N ILE A 605 13.45 -5.99 -21.72
CA ILE A 605 13.15 -4.56 -21.85
C ILE A 605 14.34 -3.77 -21.32
N ARG A 606 14.77 -2.71 -22.02
CA ARG A 606 15.84 -1.81 -21.59
C ARG A 606 15.36 -0.38 -21.59
N TRP A 607 15.51 0.33 -20.47
CA TRP A 607 15.26 1.76 -20.35
C TRP A 607 16.59 2.50 -20.38
N GLU A 608 16.76 3.41 -21.34
CA GLU A 608 17.99 4.18 -21.56
C GLU A 608 17.70 5.68 -21.74
N GLY A 609 18.34 6.51 -20.93
CA GLY A 609 18.28 7.97 -21.02
C GLY A 609 18.67 8.66 -19.72
N SER A 610 19.06 9.93 -19.79
CA SER A 610 19.31 10.78 -18.60
C SER A 610 20.31 10.20 -17.58
N GLY A 611 21.32 9.46 -18.03
CA GLY A 611 22.31 8.82 -17.15
C GLY A 611 21.91 7.43 -16.63
N ILE A 612 20.73 6.92 -17.01
CA ILE A 612 20.22 5.61 -16.64
C ILE A 612 20.29 4.67 -17.85
N ASP A 613 20.92 3.51 -17.67
CA ASP A 613 20.83 2.33 -18.53
C ASP A 613 20.57 1.08 -17.68
N VAL A 614 19.31 0.62 -17.68
CA VAL A 614 18.87 -0.57 -16.95
C VAL A 614 18.13 -1.52 -17.89
N SER A 615 18.38 -2.82 -17.74
CA SER A 615 17.68 -3.90 -18.45
C SER A 615 16.90 -4.77 -17.48
N MET A 616 15.78 -5.32 -17.93
CA MET A 616 14.96 -6.28 -17.20
C MET A 616 14.58 -7.41 -18.14
N GLN A 617 14.66 -8.66 -17.69
CA GLN A 617 14.24 -9.85 -18.42
C GLN A 617 13.06 -10.51 -17.70
N LEU A 618 12.04 -10.88 -18.47
CA LEU A 618 10.96 -11.78 -18.06
C LEU A 618 11.18 -13.14 -18.74
N GLU A 619 10.95 -14.24 -18.04
CA GLU A 619 11.06 -15.60 -18.56
C GLU A 619 9.74 -16.37 -18.38
N SER A 620 9.49 -17.37 -19.23
CA SER A 620 8.19 -18.08 -19.26
C SER A 620 7.86 -18.91 -18.01
N ASP A 621 8.82 -19.10 -17.10
CA ASP A 621 8.60 -19.72 -15.79
C ASP A 621 8.27 -18.71 -14.68
N GLY A 622 8.09 -17.43 -15.04
CA GLY A 622 7.83 -16.33 -14.12
C GLY A 622 9.09 -15.69 -13.51
N THR A 623 10.29 -16.18 -13.85
CA THR A 623 11.56 -15.58 -13.41
C THR A 623 11.72 -14.17 -13.97
N VAL A 624 12.21 -13.26 -13.12
CA VAL A 624 12.47 -11.86 -13.44
C VAL A 624 13.92 -11.55 -13.13
N SER A 625 14.67 -11.01 -14.09
CA SER A 625 16.01 -10.46 -13.84
C SER A 625 16.01 -8.95 -14.00
N ILE A 626 16.66 -8.21 -13.11
CA ILE A 626 16.93 -6.76 -13.26
C ILE A 626 18.45 -6.56 -13.27
N TYR A 627 18.99 -5.89 -14.29
CA TYR A 627 20.41 -5.69 -14.49
C TYR A 627 20.74 -4.22 -14.76
N TYR A 628 21.55 -3.62 -13.90
CA TYR A 628 22.02 -2.25 -14.01
C TYR A 628 23.27 -2.22 -14.90
N ASN A 629 23.09 -1.84 -16.17
CA ASN A 629 24.21 -1.78 -17.12
C ASN A 629 25.17 -0.66 -16.72
N ASP A 630 24.64 0.57 -16.61
CA ASP A 630 25.32 1.77 -16.14
C ASP A 630 24.25 2.78 -15.72
N ILE A 631 24.04 2.95 -14.41
CA ILE A 631 23.13 3.97 -13.88
C ILE A 631 23.92 4.97 -13.04
N THR A 632 23.70 6.24 -13.34
CA THR A 632 24.13 7.39 -12.55
C THR A 632 22.87 8.17 -12.18
N PRO A 633 22.20 7.84 -11.07
CA PRO A 633 21.06 8.60 -10.57
C PRO A 633 21.48 10.06 -10.39
N THR A 634 20.64 11.00 -10.84
CA THR A 634 20.78 12.40 -10.43
C THR A 634 20.17 12.60 -9.06
N ASN A 635 20.61 13.63 -8.33
CA ASN A 635 20.09 13.91 -6.99
C ASN A 635 18.56 14.03 -7.02
N ASP A 636 17.99 14.75 -8.00
CA ASP A 636 16.53 14.92 -8.18
C ASP A 636 15.73 13.66 -8.60
N GLN A 637 16.36 12.49 -8.72
CA GLN A 637 15.71 11.22 -9.04
C GLN A 637 15.45 10.35 -7.81
N VAL A 638 14.24 10.43 -7.27
CA VAL A 638 13.71 9.39 -6.38
C VAL A 638 13.14 8.25 -7.22
N TRP A 639 13.65 7.04 -6.98
CA TRP A 639 13.35 5.85 -7.77
C TRP A 639 13.13 4.62 -6.90
N SER A 640 12.51 3.60 -7.50
CA SER A 640 12.29 2.28 -6.90
C SER A 640 12.67 1.17 -7.87
N SER A 641 13.12 0.03 -7.36
CA SER A 641 13.41 -1.15 -8.18
C SER A 641 13.14 -2.45 -7.42
N GLY A 642 12.55 -3.43 -8.09
CA GLY A 642 12.10 -4.69 -7.50
C GLY A 642 10.79 -5.22 -8.09
N VAL A 643 10.18 -6.19 -7.40
CA VAL A 643 8.87 -6.78 -7.72
C VAL A 643 7.85 -6.45 -6.62
N SER A 644 6.59 -6.25 -6.98
CA SER A 644 5.51 -5.96 -6.02
C SER A 644 4.19 -6.59 -6.45
N TYR A 645 3.48 -7.20 -5.50
CA TYR A 645 2.10 -7.66 -5.67
C TYR A 645 1.07 -6.56 -5.44
N GLY A 646 1.45 -5.50 -4.70
CA GLY A 646 0.62 -4.33 -4.43
C GLY A 646 -0.17 -4.30 -3.12
N ASP A 647 -0.05 -5.34 -2.32
CA ASP A 647 -0.84 -5.54 -1.09
C ASP A 647 -0.21 -4.99 0.20
N LEU A 648 0.87 -4.20 0.10
CA LEU A 648 1.72 -3.76 1.22
C LEU A 648 2.43 -4.89 1.99
N LEU A 649 2.42 -6.14 1.49
CA LEU A 649 2.99 -7.31 2.18
C LEU A 649 4.01 -8.04 1.30
N ASN A 650 3.59 -8.43 0.10
CA ASN A 650 4.33 -9.29 -0.82
C ASN A 650 5.03 -8.41 -1.86
N TYR A 651 6.21 -7.90 -1.51
CA TYR A 651 7.09 -7.13 -2.40
C TYR A 651 8.56 -7.40 -2.06
N THR A 652 9.46 -7.16 -3.01
CA THR A 652 10.91 -7.28 -2.78
C THR A 652 11.64 -6.19 -3.56
N TYR A 653 12.30 -5.29 -2.82
CA TYR A 653 13.20 -4.30 -3.40
C TYR A 653 14.56 -4.93 -3.72
N THR A 654 15.20 -4.46 -4.80
CA THR A 654 16.66 -4.62 -4.98
C THR A 654 17.41 -3.81 -3.90
N PRO A 655 18.61 -4.24 -3.45
CA PRO A 655 19.40 -3.49 -2.45
C PRO A 655 19.72 -2.04 -2.83
N GLN A 656 19.72 -1.73 -4.13
CA GLN A 656 20.02 -0.41 -4.71
C GLN A 656 18.81 0.52 -4.78
N SER A 657 17.60 0.03 -4.51
CA SER A 657 16.34 0.78 -4.69
C SER A 657 16.36 2.10 -3.91
N GLY A 658 16.30 3.23 -4.63
CA GLY A 658 16.34 4.58 -4.04
C GLY A 658 17.74 5.08 -3.64
N GLY A 659 18.81 4.35 -3.96
CA GLY A 659 20.19 4.78 -3.76
C GLY A 659 20.63 5.88 -4.72
N MET A 660 21.61 6.69 -4.31
CA MET A 660 22.14 7.81 -5.11
C MET A 660 23.51 7.50 -5.74
N GLU A 661 24.07 6.32 -5.49
CA GLU A 661 25.38 5.93 -5.99
C GLU A 661 25.32 5.45 -7.45
N SER A 662 26.42 5.63 -8.19
CA SER A 662 26.55 5.10 -9.55
C SER A 662 26.75 3.59 -9.51
N ILE A 663 25.88 2.84 -10.20
CA ILE A 663 25.87 1.37 -10.20
C ILE A 663 26.09 0.88 -11.64
N SER A 664 27.04 -0.03 -11.84
CA SER A 664 27.31 -0.61 -13.16
C SER A 664 27.74 -2.07 -13.04
N GLY A 665 27.15 -2.93 -13.86
CA GLY A 665 27.50 -4.34 -13.98
C GLY A 665 26.96 -5.25 -12.88
N ILE A 666 25.94 -4.80 -12.13
CA ILE A 666 25.28 -5.57 -11.05
C ILE A 666 23.87 -5.93 -11.50
N GLY A 667 23.39 -7.14 -11.15
CA GLY A 667 22.00 -7.51 -11.36
C GLY A 667 21.46 -8.49 -10.32
N TYR A 668 20.15 -8.63 -10.32
CA TYR A 668 19.36 -9.43 -9.39
C TYR A 668 18.37 -10.31 -10.14
N GLU A 669 18.39 -11.60 -9.82
CA GLU A 669 17.44 -12.60 -10.30
C GLU A 669 16.41 -12.85 -9.20
N PHE A 670 15.14 -12.77 -9.57
CA PHE A 670 13.97 -13.00 -8.74
C PHE A 670 13.25 -14.24 -9.29
N VAL A 671 13.26 -15.33 -8.51
CA VAL A 671 12.56 -16.58 -8.87
C VAL A 671 11.22 -16.63 -8.12
N PRO A 672 10.09 -16.87 -8.81
CA PRO A 672 8.76 -16.91 -8.19
C PRO A 672 8.56 -18.13 -7.28
N MET A 673 7.66 -17.98 -6.32
CA MET A 673 7.03 -19.11 -5.63
C MET A 673 5.53 -19.11 -5.94
N THR A 674 5.10 -20.02 -6.81
CA THR A 674 3.70 -20.08 -7.26
C THR A 674 2.86 -20.92 -6.29
N PRO A 675 1.71 -20.42 -5.79
CA PRO A 675 0.79 -21.23 -5.02
C PRO A 675 0.13 -22.29 -5.93
N PRO A 676 -0.25 -23.47 -5.42
CA PRO A 676 -0.99 -24.46 -6.19
C PRO A 676 -2.43 -24.00 -6.46
N GLU A 677 -2.95 -24.19 -7.68
CA GLU A 677 -4.39 -23.96 -7.94
C GLU A 677 -5.31 -24.91 -7.16
N ILE A 678 -4.82 -26.13 -6.88
CA ILE A 678 -5.59 -27.23 -6.29
C ILE A 678 -5.82 -27.05 -4.78
N PHE A 679 -4.97 -26.29 -4.09
CA PHE A 679 -5.05 -26.12 -2.65
C PHE A 679 -5.21 -24.65 -2.26
N THR A 680 -6.05 -24.40 -1.26
CA THR A 680 -6.20 -23.07 -0.63
C THR A 680 -5.75 -23.15 0.82
N LEU A 681 -5.23 -22.04 1.34
CA LEU A 681 -4.82 -21.91 2.74
C LEU A 681 -5.53 -20.70 3.35
N SER A 682 -6.26 -20.91 4.44
CA SER A 682 -6.88 -19.82 5.20
C SER A 682 -5.90 -19.11 6.13
N GLU A 683 -6.23 -17.89 6.58
CA GLU A 683 -5.38 -17.11 7.49
C GLU A 683 -5.16 -17.78 8.85
N ASP A 684 -6.06 -18.67 9.29
CA ASP A 684 -5.92 -19.50 10.50
C ASP A 684 -5.19 -20.84 10.24
N GLY A 685 -4.75 -21.10 9.01
CA GLY A 685 -3.86 -22.21 8.67
C GLY A 685 -4.56 -23.51 8.23
N LEU A 686 -5.85 -23.48 7.89
CA LEU A 686 -6.52 -24.63 7.31
C LEU A 686 -6.17 -24.75 5.83
N LEU A 687 -5.36 -25.75 5.50
CA LEU A 687 -5.05 -26.15 4.13
C LEU A 687 -6.17 -27.05 3.60
N THR A 688 -6.85 -26.64 2.53
CA THR A 688 -7.92 -27.42 1.89
C THR A 688 -7.66 -27.61 0.39
N GLY A 689 -8.30 -28.59 -0.24
CA GLY A 689 -8.25 -28.77 -1.69
C GLY A 689 -8.92 -30.06 -2.16
N THR A 690 -9.15 -30.20 -3.46
CA THR A 690 -9.79 -31.40 -4.04
C THR A 690 -8.99 -31.86 -5.28
N PRO A 691 -7.87 -32.58 -5.11
CA PRO A 691 -7.00 -32.95 -6.22
C PRO A 691 -7.66 -33.91 -7.21
N THR A 692 -7.53 -33.62 -8.49
CA THR A 692 -8.06 -34.43 -9.61
C THR A 692 -7.03 -35.33 -10.29
N ASP A 693 -5.75 -35.12 -9.98
CA ASP A 693 -4.61 -35.64 -10.73
C ASP A 693 -3.52 -36.27 -9.82
N GLU A 694 -2.54 -36.92 -10.44
CA GLU A 694 -1.37 -37.42 -9.70
C GLU A 694 -0.41 -36.27 -9.37
N ILE A 695 -0.10 -36.14 -8.09
CA ILE A 695 0.86 -35.18 -7.55
C ILE A 695 1.92 -36.00 -6.81
N LEU A 696 3.19 -35.85 -7.19
CA LEU A 696 4.30 -36.58 -6.56
C LEU A 696 5.24 -35.59 -5.87
N ALA A 697 5.15 -35.53 -4.53
CA ALA A 697 5.99 -34.70 -3.67
C ALA A 697 6.09 -33.22 -4.11
N TYR A 698 4.96 -32.64 -4.52
CA TYR A 698 4.89 -31.24 -4.95
C TYR A 698 5.21 -30.31 -3.77
N PRO A 699 6.18 -29.39 -3.89
CA PRO A 699 6.63 -28.55 -2.79
C PRO A 699 5.62 -27.44 -2.49
N LEU A 700 4.88 -27.54 -1.39
CA LEU A 700 4.05 -26.44 -0.88
C LEU A 700 4.88 -25.54 0.03
N ASN A 701 5.03 -24.27 -0.34
CA ASN A 701 5.75 -23.27 0.44
C ASN A 701 4.77 -22.53 1.36
N PHE A 702 4.96 -22.66 2.67
CA PHE A 702 4.12 -22.01 3.69
C PHE A 702 4.88 -20.87 4.35
N LYS A 703 4.19 -19.75 4.57
CA LYS A 703 4.66 -18.61 5.36
C LYS A 703 3.69 -18.41 6.54
N VAL A 704 4.24 -18.33 7.75
CA VAL A 704 3.49 -17.95 8.95
C VAL A 704 4.04 -16.63 9.47
N THR A 705 3.17 -15.68 9.77
CA THR A 705 3.52 -14.37 10.36
C THR A 705 2.88 -14.23 11.73
N ASP A 706 3.64 -13.82 12.74
CA ASP A 706 3.15 -13.55 14.09
C ASP A 706 2.56 -12.12 14.23
N ALA A 707 1.94 -11.82 15.38
CA ALA A 707 1.34 -10.51 15.66
C ALA A 707 2.33 -9.34 15.71
N LYS A 708 3.64 -9.61 15.88
CA LYS A 708 4.73 -8.62 15.80
C LYS A 708 5.34 -8.51 14.39
N GLY A 709 4.85 -9.31 13.45
CA GLY A 709 5.32 -9.38 12.08
C GLY A 709 6.45 -10.39 11.85
N MET A 710 6.94 -11.08 12.87
CA MET A 710 7.99 -12.08 12.74
C MET A 710 7.51 -13.25 11.87
N VAL A 711 8.35 -13.74 10.96
CA VAL A 711 7.99 -14.79 10.01
C VAL A 711 8.78 -16.07 10.18
N ASP A 712 8.16 -17.19 9.81
CA ASP A 712 8.84 -18.44 9.45
C ASP A 712 8.30 -18.97 8.12
N LYS A 713 9.16 -19.68 7.38
CA LYS A 713 8.93 -20.14 6.02
C LYS A 713 9.35 -21.60 5.89
N LYS A 714 8.46 -22.44 5.38
CA LYS A 714 8.72 -23.89 5.29
C LYS A 714 8.11 -24.52 4.06
N THR A 715 8.94 -25.19 3.25
CA THR A 715 8.49 -26.07 2.18
C THR A 715 8.12 -27.44 2.75
N ILE A 716 6.90 -27.91 2.53
CA ILE A 716 6.45 -29.26 2.89
C ILE A 716 5.85 -29.92 1.65
N PRO A 717 6.37 -31.06 1.18
CA PRO A 717 5.84 -31.72 0.01
C PRO A 717 4.48 -32.39 0.29
N ILE A 718 3.58 -32.34 -0.69
CA ILE A 718 2.34 -33.12 -0.73
C ILE A 718 2.37 -34.11 -1.90
N SER A 719 1.73 -35.27 -1.71
CA SER A 719 1.48 -36.25 -2.77
C SER A 719 0.01 -36.62 -2.81
N THR A 720 -0.47 -37.13 -3.94
CA THR A 720 -1.81 -37.73 -4.04
C THR A 720 -1.76 -39.25 -4.10
N GLU A 721 -2.79 -39.89 -3.54
CA GLU A 721 -2.96 -41.34 -3.57
C GLU A 721 -4.38 -41.70 -4.05
N GLY A 722 -4.53 -42.92 -4.57
CA GLY A 722 -5.83 -43.46 -4.98
C GLY A 722 -5.96 -43.73 -6.48
N LEU A 723 -7.19 -43.97 -6.94
CA LEU A 723 -7.46 -44.43 -8.30
C LEU A 723 -7.73 -43.25 -9.25
N ILE A 724 -6.82 -43.05 -10.19
CA ILE A 724 -7.00 -42.18 -11.36
C ILE A 724 -7.65 -43.01 -12.47
N ILE A 725 -8.64 -42.41 -13.14
CA ILE A 725 -9.44 -43.05 -14.16
C ILE A 725 -9.43 -42.16 -15.42
N ASP A 726 -8.48 -42.44 -16.31
CA ASP A 726 -8.43 -41.82 -17.63
C ASP A 726 -9.38 -42.57 -18.58
N TYR A 727 -10.07 -41.84 -19.44
CA TYR A 727 -10.90 -42.44 -20.49
C TYR A 727 -10.75 -41.70 -21.83
N GLU A 728 -10.68 -42.48 -22.91
CA GLU A 728 -10.73 -42.00 -24.28
C GLU A 728 -11.99 -42.59 -24.94
N ILE A 729 -12.77 -41.74 -25.60
CA ILE A 729 -13.97 -42.13 -26.35
C ILE A 729 -13.62 -42.07 -27.83
N VAL A 730 -13.64 -43.22 -28.49
CA VAL A 730 -13.40 -43.33 -29.94
C VAL A 730 -14.72 -43.62 -30.63
N THR A 731 -15.17 -42.68 -31.48
CA THR A 731 -16.26 -42.94 -32.43
C THR A 731 -15.70 -43.28 -33.82
N SER A 732 -16.56 -43.68 -34.74
CA SER A 732 -16.16 -44.03 -36.11
C SER A 732 -15.83 -42.84 -37.03
N ASN A 733 -16.05 -41.60 -36.58
CA ASN A 733 -16.19 -40.43 -37.47
C ASN A 733 -15.78 -39.08 -36.87
N ASN A 734 -15.96 -38.84 -35.56
CA ASN A 734 -15.61 -37.58 -34.89
C ASN A 734 -15.45 -37.74 -33.36
N ASP A 735 -15.22 -36.64 -32.64
CA ASP A 735 -14.98 -36.66 -31.18
C ASP A 735 -16.27 -36.42 -30.35
N GLN A 736 -17.46 -36.64 -30.92
CA GLN A 736 -18.75 -36.42 -30.27
C GLN A 736 -19.68 -37.64 -30.41
N ILE A 737 -20.38 -38.01 -29.33
CA ILE A 737 -21.30 -39.15 -29.36
C ILE A 737 -22.62 -38.75 -30.04
N GLU A 738 -22.88 -39.26 -31.24
CA GLU A 738 -24.15 -39.04 -31.94
C GLU A 738 -25.20 -40.13 -31.66
N TRP A 739 -26.49 -39.80 -31.89
CA TRP A 739 -27.59 -40.72 -31.60
C TRP A 739 -27.59 -41.93 -32.55
N GLY A 740 -27.41 -43.12 -31.98
CA GLY A 740 -27.47 -44.40 -32.71
C GLY A 740 -26.12 -44.97 -33.13
N GLU A 741 -25.01 -44.33 -32.75
CA GLU A 741 -23.66 -44.84 -32.99
C GLU A 741 -23.22 -45.88 -31.95
N ASN A 742 -22.23 -46.70 -32.31
CA ASN A 742 -21.46 -47.50 -31.35
C ASN A 742 -20.18 -46.73 -31.04
N VAL A 743 -19.83 -46.62 -29.77
CA VAL A 743 -18.60 -45.98 -29.30
C VAL A 743 -17.73 -47.00 -28.57
N ASP A 744 -16.43 -46.96 -28.84
CA ASP A 744 -15.44 -47.70 -28.06
C ASP A 744 -14.90 -46.77 -26.96
N VAL A 745 -14.91 -47.24 -25.72
CA VAL A 745 -14.38 -46.49 -24.57
C VAL A 745 -13.15 -47.21 -24.04
N ASN A 746 -11.99 -46.60 -24.24
CA ASN A 746 -10.73 -47.06 -23.67
C ASN A 746 -10.60 -46.50 -22.25
N LEU A 747 -10.73 -47.35 -21.24
CA LEU A 747 -10.58 -46.98 -19.83
C LEU A 747 -9.19 -47.38 -19.33
N THR A 748 -8.41 -46.43 -18.84
CA THR A 748 -7.17 -46.71 -18.11
C THR A 748 -7.39 -46.41 -16.63
N VAL A 749 -7.23 -47.42 -15.77
CA VAL A 749 -7.32 -47.25 -14.32
C VAL A 749 -5.93 -47.45 -13.74
N ARG A 750 -5.42 -46.43 -13.05
CA ARG A 750 -4.09 -46.42 -12.43
C ARG A 750 -4.22 -46.04 -10.96
N ASN A 751 -3.45 -46.70 -10.10
CA ASN A 751 -3.32 -46.28 -8.72
C ASN A 751 -2.12 -45.30 -8.62
N ALA A 752 -2.38 -44.06 -8.25
CA ALA A 752 -1.35 -43.13 -7.77
C ALA A 752 -0.83 -43.62 -6.41
N THR A 753 0.48 -43.46 -6.16
CA THR A 753 1.20 -44.04 -5.00
C THR A 753 2.27 -43.12 -4.47
#